data_AF-A0A2S9JXI3-F1
#
_entry.id   AF-A0A2S9JXI3-F1
#
_cell.length_a   1.000
_cell.length_b   1.000
_cell.length_c   1.000
_cell.angle_alpha   90.00
_cell.angle_beta   90.00
_cell.angle_gamma   90.00
#
_symmetry.space_group_name_H-M   'P 1'
#
loop_
_entity.id
_entity.type
_entity.pdbx_description
1 polymer ?
#
loop_
_entity_poly.entity_id
_entity_poly.type
_entity_poly.pdbx_seq_one_letter_code
_entity_poly.pdbx_strand_id
1 'polypeptide(L)'
;MTDDQDLNQLGRMTPPPPSDAAKRAALQAAMRAFDTADAKNTAVQTQGSGFIRRLSSIATQLWSETMEKKLLLSTSALGGLLILPIAGYVSWNMMHDPRMLAGDQQAPVTIEAQPPQVDEPKPVQPQPVPTVEPAAPSPLPVKRAPLAGQVEALSSSKTIGQAAEKPVPAAPMPAPAVEMAQDSLAAPAPMANQSFTRLDSEAAIAPQQPSGDRVQRFDTNPVKRVADDPVSTFSIDVDTASYAMVRRSLKDGALPDPDSVRVEEMINYFPYDWKGPQSRETPFNTTITVTPTPWNQNTKLMHIGIKGYDVIPAEKPRANLVFLIDVSGSMDEPDKLPLLKSAFHMLVGKLDPKDKVSIVTYAGNAGTVLEPTEVKDKAKIFDALNRLEAGGSTAGEAGIKEAYRLAKANFVKDGVNRVMLATDGDFNVGQSSDDELKTLIEDERKSGVFLSVFGFGEGNYNDEMMQVLAQNGNGTAAYIDTLAEAEKTLVQEATSTLFPIAKDVKIQVEFNPAVVAEYRLIGYETRALKREDFNNDRIDAGEIGSGHTVTAIYEITPKNSPAVLTDDLRYAKPNAATADAKAGSDEYAFFKIRYKLPNEDVSKLITTPVTKANEVSAAASDDVRFSTAVAAFGQKLRGTDSLATYSYADIARLGAGSRGDDAFGYRSEFLSLVRLADALEAKK
;
A
#
# COMPACT_ATOMS: atom_id res chain seq x y z
N MET A 1 -3.33 -17.36 67.81
CA MET A 1 -4.64 -17.63 67.19
C MET A 1 -5.31 -16.29 66.99
N THR A 2 -5.40 -15.89 65.73
CA THR A 2 -6.04 -14.69 65.18
C THR A 2 -6.48 -15.14 63.80
N ASP A 3 -7.77 -15.08 63.49
CA ASP A 3 -8.35 -15.93 62.46
C ASP A 3 -7.99 -15.52 61.02
N ASP A 4 -7.69 -16.53 60.18
CA ASP A 4 -7.56 -16.37 58.73
C ASP A 4 -8.87 -15.91 58.05
N GLN A 5 -9.99 -15.88 58.80
CA GLN A 5 -11.27 -15.34 58.34
C GLN A 5 -11.23 -13.81 58.16
N ASP A 6 -10.52 -13.07 59.02
CA ASP A 6 -10.49 -11.60 58.95
C ASP A 6 -9.71 -11.12 57.70
N LEU A 7 -8.60 -11.79 57.38
CA LEU A 7 -7.84 -11.56 56.14
C LEU A 7 -8.67 -11.89 54.89
N ASN A 8 -9.48 -12.95 54.93
CA ASN A 8 -10.38 -13.30 53.83
C ASN A 8 -11.56 -12.33 53.64
N GLN A 9 -11.96 -11.58 54.67
CA GLN A 9 -12.94 -10.50 54.54
C GLN A 9 -12.36 -9.26 53.86
N LEU A 10 -11.14 -8.85 54.23
CA LEU A 10 -10.46 -7.69 53.64
C LEU A 10 -10.27 -7.84 52.12
N GLY A 11 -9.95 -9.04 51.63
CA GLY A 11 -9.81 -9.33 50.19
C GLY A 11 -11.11 -9.30 49.37
N ARG A 12 -12.28 -9.07 50.00
CA ARG A 12 -13.60 -9.04 49.34
C ARG A 12 -14.35 -7.72 49.48
N MET A 13 -13.74 -6.70 50.07
CA MET A 13 -14.35 -5.38 50.19
C MET A 13 -14.11 -4.55 48.93
N THR A 14 -15.18 -4.13 48.25
CA THR A 14 -15.09 -3.11 47.20
C THR A 14 -14.55 -1.82 47.82
N PRO A 15 -13.44 -1.23 47.32
CA PRO A 15 -12.89 -0.02 47.91
C PRO A 15 -13.89 1.14 47.79
N PRO A 16 -14.04 1.98 48.82
CA PRO A 16 -14.97 3.10 48.77
C PRO A 16 -14.56 4.10 47.67
N PRO A 17 -15.52 4.76 46.99
CA PRO A 17 -15.21 5.70 45.93
C PRO A 17 -14.34 6.85 46.46
N PRO A 18 -13.32 7.31 45.69
CA PRO A 18 -12.39 8.33 46.17
C PRO A 18 -13.13 9.62 46.54
N SER A 19 -12.83 10.14 47.73
CA SER A 19 -13.42 11.37 48.23
C SER A 19 -13.09 12.54 47.30
N ASP A 20 -13.94 13.57 47.27
CA ASP A 20 -13.70 14.73 46.40
C ASP A 20 -12.47 15.54 46.81
N ALA A 21 -11.91 15.31 48.00
CA ALA A 21 -10.59 15.78 48.38
C ALA A 21 -9.47 14.99 47.66
N ALA A 22 -9.55 13.65 47.64
CA ALA A 22 -8.61 12.80 46.91
C ALA A 22 -8.65 13.06 45.39
N LYS A 23 -9.84 13.22 44.80
CA LYS A 23 -10.00 13.60 43.38
C LYS A 23 -9.31 14.94 43.05
N ARG A 24 -9.49 15.97 43.89
CA ARG A 24 -8.84 17.28 43.72
C ARG A 24 -7.32 17.22 43.92
N ALA A 25 -6.84 16.42 44.87
CA ALA A 25 -5.40 16.21 45.06
C ALA A 25 -4.76 15.50 43.85
N ALA A 26 -5.43 14.48 43.30
CA ALA A 26 -4.98 13.80 42.09
C ALA A 26 -4.96 14.73 40.86
N LEU A 27 -6.00 15.57 40.70
CA LEU A 27 -6.07 16.55 39.62
C LEU A 27 -4.95 17.61 39.74
N GLN A 28 -4.68 18.13 40.94
CA GLN A 28 -3.56 19.06 41.17
C GLN A 28 -2.19 18.40 40.95
N ALA A 29 -2.03 17.11 41.26
CA ALA A 29 -0.82 16.36 40.96
C ALA A 29 -0.62 16.19 39.44
N ALA A 30 -1.69 15.88 38.70
CA ALA A 30 -1.68 15.77 37.25
C ALA A 30 -1.36 17.11 36.57
N MET A 31 -1.98 18.21 36.99
CA MET A 31 -1.67 19.55 36.47
C MET A 31 -0.20 19.92 36.71
N ARG A 32 0.34 19.72 37.92
CA ARG A 32 1.77 19.96 38.21
C ARG A 32 2.72 19.09 37.38
N ALA A 33 2.33 17.85 37.06
CA ALA A 33 3.09 16.97 36.18
C ALA A 33 3.06 17.47 34.71
N PHE A 34 1.94 18.04 34.27
CA PHE A 34 1.82 18.69 32.96
C PHE A 34 2.66 19.98 32.90
N ASP A 35 2.50 20.89 33.87
CA ASP A 35 3.26 22.15 33.96
C ASP A 35 4.78 21.90 33.95
N THR A 36 5.24 20.83 34.61
CA THR A 36 6.67 20.45 34.65
C THR A 36 7.16 19.65 33.43
N ALA A 37 6.26 19.20 32.55
CA ALA A 37 6.59 18.68 31.23
C ALA A 37 6.74 19.84 30.22
N ASP A 38 5.79 20.77 30.17
CA ASP A 38 5.88 21.95 29.30
C ASP A 38 7.07 22.85 29.64
N ALA A 39 7.37 23.02 30.94
CA ALA A 39 8.58 23.73 31.38
C ALA A 39 9.89 23.05 30.93
N LYS A 40 9.89 21.74 30.63
CA LYS A 40 11.04 21.04 30.03
C LYS A 40 11.09 21.19 28.52
N ASN A 41 9.95 21.08 27.84
CA ASN A 41 9.86 21.26 26.38
C ASN A 41 10.29 22.69 25.97
N THR A 42 9.99 23.68 26.80
CA THR A 42 10.35 25.10 26.57
C THR A 42 11.83 25.42 26.91
N ALA A 43 12.59 24.47 27.46
CA ALA A 43 13.95 24.72 27.99
C ALA A 43 15.10 24.40 27.02
N VAL A 44 14.83 23.96 25.79
CA VAL A 44 15.87 23.62 24.80
C VAL A 44 16.37 24.88 24.06
N GLN A 45 17.30 25.62 24.67
CA GLN A 45 18.01 26.71 23.97
C GLN A 45 19.09 26.15 23.04
N THR A 46 18.87 26.23 21.72
CA THR A 46 19.93 26.12 20.71
C THR A 46 20.80 27.38 20.71
N GLN A 47 22.13 27.22 20.66
CA GLN A 47 23.07 28.35 20.68
C GLN A 47 23.52 28.75 19.26
N GLY A 48 23.28 30.03 18.91
CA GLY A 48 23.90 30.71 17.77
C GLY A 48 23.14 30.60 16.43
N SER A 49 23.20 31.60 15.53
CA SER A 49 23.72 32.96 15.71
C SER A 49 23.25 33.97 14.64
N GLY A 50 22.61 35.06 15.08
CA GLY A 50 22.91 36.42 14.59
C GLY A 50 22.23 36.99 13.32
N PHE A 51 21.25 37.88 13.53
CA PHE A 51 20.75 38.94 12.62
C PHE A 51 20.06 38.46 11.31
N ILE A 52 19.03 39.13 10.78
CA ILE A 52 18.67 40.57 10.83
C ILE A 52 17.51 40.91 11.78
N ARG A 53 17.34 42.20 12.10
CA ARG A 53 16.39 42.75 13.08
C ARG A 53 15.10 43.32 12.45
N ARG A 54 14.02 43.27 13.25
CA ARG A 54 12.87 44.21 13.33
C ARG A 54 11.96 44.34 12.10
N LEU A 55 10.68 44.01 12.33
CA LEU A 55 9.69 45.08 12.51
C LEU A 55 9.03 45.01 13.90
N SER A 56 8.41 46.12 14.28
CA SER A 56 7.81 46.46 15.58
C SER A 56 6.27 46.51 15.45
N SER A 57 5.42 46.43 16.50
CA SER A 57 5.61 46.19 17.95
C SER A 57 4.27 46.16 18.69
N ILE A 58 4.23 45.47 19.84
CA ILE A 58 3.54 45.85 21.10
C ILE A 58 2.10 46.40 21.01
N ALA A 59 1.15 45.60 21.51
CA ALA A 59 0.03 46.08 22.32
C ALA A 59 -0.30 45.01 23.39
N THR A 60 0.12 45.22 24.63
CA THR A 60 -0.07 44.27 25.75
C THR A 60 -1.16 44.72 26.72
N GLN A 61 -1.77 43.75 27.40
CA GLN A 61 -2.65 43.89 28.58
C GLN A 61 -3.95 44.68 28.36
N LEU A 62 -5.08 44.07 28.75
CA LEU A 62 -5.71 44.40 30.04
C LEU A 62 -6.90 43.45 30.38
N TRP A 63 -6.98 43.07 31.67
CA TRP A 63 -8.09 42.41 32.39
C TRP A 63 -8.42 40.93 32.12
N SER A 64 -8.03 40.13 33.11
CA SER A 64 -8.60 38.84 33.49
C SER A 64 -9.79 39.01 34.46
N GLU A 65 -10.35 37.87 34.90
CA GLU A 65 -11.28 37.74 36.05
C GLU A 65 -12.67 38.39 35.95
N THR A 66 -13.67 37.59 35.54
CA THR A 66 -14.78 37.22 36.45
C THR A 66 -15.67 36.13 35.83
N MET A 67 -15.47 34.87 36.25
CA MET A 67 -16.49 33.82 36.13
C MET A 67 -16.45 32.88 37.33
N GLU A 68 -17.43 32.99 38.22
CA GLU A 68 -17.83 31.89 39.08
C GLU A 68 -19.36 31.79 39.21
N LYS A 69 -19.85 30.57 38.96
CA LYS A 69 -21.00 29.91 39.60
C LYS A 69 -22.44 30.40 39.33
N LYS A 70 -23.21 29.42 38.79
CA LYS A 70 -24.65 29.14 39.02
C LYS A 70 -25.65 30.06 38.27
N LEU A 71 -26.88 29.62 37.98
CA LEU A 71 -27.63 28.41 38.39
C LEU A 71 -28.34 27.74 37.18
N LEU A 72 -29.19 26.74 37.43
CA LEU A 72 -29.92 25.88 36.49
C LEU A 72 -31.36 26.38 36.18
N LEU A 73 -31.98 25.69 35.21
CA LEU A 73 -33.44 25.48 34.99
C LEU A 73 -34.26 26.52 34.21
N SER A 74 -34.96 26.02 33.17
CA SER A 74 -36.15 26.58 32.48
C SER A 74 -35.98 27.93 31.76
N THR A 75 -36.53 28.17 30.57
CA THR A 75 -37.89 27.83 30.10
C THR A 75 -37.97 27.38 28.63
N SER A 76 -39.19 27.07 28.19
CA SER A 76 -39.56 26.53 26.88
C SER A 76 -39.81 27.58 25.78
N ALA A 77 -39.64 27.14 24.53
CA ALA A 77 -40.33 27.58 23.32
C ALA A 77 -40.16 29.04 22.83
N LEU A 78 -39.43 29.19 21.71
CA LEU A 78 -39.78 29.99 20.52
C LEU A 78 -38.78 29.66 19.39
N GLY A 79 -39.18 29.77 18.11
CA GLY A 79 -38.26 29.54 16.98
C GLY A 79 -38.88 28.98 15.68
N GLY A 80 -40.08 28.40 15.74
CA GLY A 80 -40.76 27.88 14.54
C GLY A 80 -41.40 28.98 13.68
N LEU A 81 -40.62 29.77 12.94
CA LEU A 81 -41.16 30.80 12.05
C LEU A 81 -40.19 31.26 10.92
N LEU A 82 -39.86 30.37 9.97
CA LEU A 82 -39.11 30.76 8.75
C LEU A 82 -39.43 29.97 7.46
N ILE A 83 -40.46 29.11 7.46
CA ILE A 83 -40.80 28.21 6.33
C ILE A 83 -42.16 28.55 5.71
N LEU A 84 -42.44 29.84 5.49
CA LEU A 84 -43.70 30.32 4.88
C LEU A 84 -43.57 31.34 3.71
N PRO A 85 -42.45 32.05 3.47
CA PRO A 85 -42.33 32.89 2.26
C PRO A 85 -42.20 32.10 0.96
N ILE A 86 -41.49 30.97 0.98
CA ILE A 86 -40.98 30.32 -0.25
C ILE A 86 -42.09 29.57 -1.02
N ALA A 87 -42.99 28.86 -0.32
CA ALA A 87 -44.07 28.09 -0.95
C ALA A 87 -45.09 28.98 -1.69
N GLY A 88 -45.32 30.20 -1.20
CA GLY A 88 -46.19 31.18 -1.87
C GLY A 88 -45.61 31.67 -3.20
N TYR A 89 -44.30 31.90 -3.27
CA TYR A 89 -43.64 32.41 -4.48
C TYR A 89 -43.68 31.39 -5.65
N VAL A 90 -43.41 30.12 -5.37
CA VAL A 90 -43.51 29.03 -6.38
C VAL A 90 -44.94 28.90 -6.90
N SER A 91 -45.94 29.01 -6.02
CA SER A 91 -47.36 28.89 -6.38
C SER A 91 -47.84 30.05 -7.27
N TRP A 92 -47.30 31.26 -7.08
CA TRP A 92 -47.66 32.46 -7.86
C TRP A 92 -47.17 32.39 -9.32
N ASN A 93 -45.93 31.94 -9.53
CA ASN A 93 -45.33 31.89 -10.87
C ASN A 93 -45.97 30.83 -11.78
N MET A 94 -46.55 29.76 -11.24
CA MET A 94 -47.30 28.77 -12.04
C MET A 94 -48.65 29.28 -12.58
N MET A 95 -49.13 30.46 -12.14
CA MET A 95 -50.44 31.00 -12.52
C MET A 95 -50.44 32.07 -13.62
N HIS A 96 -49.26 32.53 -14.09
CA HIS A 96 -49.18 33.81 -14.82
C HIS A 96 -48.42 33.81 -16.18
N ASP A 97 -47.95 32.68 -16.73
CA ASP A 97 -47.37 32.64 -18.09
C ASP A 97 -48.16 31.75 -19.08
N PRO A 98 -49.00 32.34 -19.95
CA PRO A 98 -49.87 31.59 -20.86
C PRO A 98 -49.21 31.28 -22.22
N ARG A 99 -48.01 30.67 -22.24
CA ARG A 99 -47.25 30.39 -23.48
C ARG A 99 -46.61 29.00 -23.62
N MET A 100 -47.26 27.94 -23.12
CA MET A 100 -46.83 26.54 -23.33
C MET A 100 -47.94 25.58 -23.79
N LEU A 101 -49.01 26.08 -24.43
CA LEU A 101 -50.06 25.24 -25.04
C LEU A 101 -50.52 25.78 -26.41
N ALA A 102 -49.82 25.35 -27.46
CA ALA A 102 -50.29 25.35 -28.84
C ALA A 102 -49.67 24.14 -29.55
N GLY A 103 -50.41 23.04 -29.63
CA GLY A 103 -50.00 21.85 -30.38
C GLY A 103 -50.53 21.89 -31.81
N ASP A 104 -49.97 21.04 -32.68
CA ASP A 104 -50.56 20.72 -33.98
C ASP A 104 -50.78 19.20 -34.09
N GLN A 105 -51.72 18.77 -34.92
CA GLN A 105 -52.33 17.44 -34.84
C GLN A 105 -51.79 16.43 -35.86
N GLN A 106 -51.78 15.15 -35.47
CA GLN A 106 -52.02 14.06 -36.40
C GLN A 106 -52.69 12.85 -35.73
N ALA A 107 -53.39 12.05 -36.52
CA ALA A 107 -54.45 11.14 -36.07
C ALA A 107 -53.96 9.74 -35.68
N PRO A 108 -54.69 9.00 -34.81
CA PRO A 108 -54.31 7.65 -34.40
C PRO A 108 -54.54 6.62 -35.51
N VAL A 109 -53.60 5.67 -35.65
CA VAL A 109 -53.76 4.47 -36.47
C VAL A 109 -54.03 3.28 -35.57
N THR A 110 -55.19 2.66 -35.74
CA THR A 110 -55.54 1.38 -35.10
C THR A 110 -54.66 0.26 -35.65
N ILE A 111 -54.07 -0.56 -34.78
CA ILE A 111 -53.58 -1.89 -35.13
C ILE A 111 -54.39 -2.92 -34.35
N GLU A 112 -54.97 -3.86 -35.08
CA GLU A 112 -55.89 -4.89 -34.61
C GLU A 112 -55.13 -6.17 -34.23
N ALA A 113 -55.60 -6.91 -33.23
CA ALA A 113 -54.91 -8.09 -32.72
C ALA A 113 -55.21 -9.33 -33.57
N GLN A 114 -54.18 -10.12 -33.90
CA GLN A 114 -54.32 -11.45 -34.49
C GLN A 114 -53.93 -12.56 -33.47
N PRO A 115 -54.73 -13.64 -33.34
CA PRO A 115 -54.41 -14.81 -32.53
C PRO A 115 -53.35 -15.71 -33.21
N PRO A 116 -52.68 -16.63 -32.48
CA PRO A 116 -51.46 -17.28 -32.94
C PRO A 116 -51.69 -18.37 -34.00
N GLN A 117 -50.68 -18.57 -34.85
CA GLN A 117 -50.52 -19.79 -35.64
C GLN A 117 -49.57 -20.77 -34.94
N VAL A 118 -49.81 -22.06 -35.15
CA VAL A 118 -49.03 -23.19 -34.62
C VAL A 118 -48.44 -23.94 -35.80
N ASP A 119 -47.12 -24.13 -35.81
CA ASP A 119 -46.43 -25.02 -36.74
C ASP A 119 -45.76 -26.17 -35.97
N GLU A 120 -45.95 -27.39 -36.45
CA GLU A 120 -45.36 -28.60 -35.88
C GLU A 120 -43.93 -28.86 -36.42
N PRO A 121 -43.03 -29.48 -35.62
CA PRO A 121 -41.65 -29.70 -36.02
C PRO A 121 -41.48 -30.84 -37.05
N LYS A 122 -40.44 -30.73 -37.89
CA LYS A 122 -39.89 -31.86 -38.66
C LYS A 122 -38.39 -32.05 -38.41
N PRO A 123 -37.87 -33.29 -38.54
CA PRO A 123 -36.73 -33.73 -37.75
C PRO A 123 -35.36 -33.53 -38.41
N VAL A 124 -34.35 -33.33 -37.58
CA VAL A 124 -32.92 -33.43 -37.93
C VAL A 124 -32.36 -34.73 -37.33
N GLN A 125 -31.52 -35.44 -38.09
CA GLN A 125 -30.95 -36.73 -37.70
C GLN A 125 -29.68 -36.57 -36.83
N PRO A 126 -29.40 -37.50 -35.90
CA PRO A 126 -28.25 -37.41 -35.00
C PRO A 126 -26.93 -37.77 -35.69
N GLN A 127 -25.85 -37.08 -35.29
CA GLN A 127 -24.46 -37.51 -35.55
C GLN A 127 -23.86 -38.16 -34.28
N PRO A 128 -22.91 -39.10 -34.42
CA PRO A 128 -22.50 -39.97 -33.32
C PRO A 128 -21.49 -39.33 -32.35
N VAL A 129 -21.54 -39.78 -31.09
CA VAL A 129 -20.61 -39.42 -30.01
C VAL A 129 -19.35 -40.30 -30.07
N PRO A 130 -18.13 -39.76 -29.88
CA PRO A 130 -16.92 -40.57 -29.69
C PRO A 130 -16.89 -41.23 -28.30
N THR A 131 -16.78 -42.56 -28.25
CA THR A 131 -16.62 -43.33 -27.00
C THR A 131 -15.22 -43.18 -26.43
N VAL A 132 -15.11 -43.11 -25.10
CA VAL A 132 -13.84 -43.16 -24.35
C VAL A 132 -13.56 -44.58 -23.87
N GLU A 133 -12.35 -45.08 -24.08
CA GLU A 133 -11.80 -46.25 -23.37
C GLU A 133 -10.40 -45.92 -22.78
N PRO A 134 -9.94 -46.64 -21.75
CA PRO A 134 -8.90 -46.15 -20.84
C PRO A 134 -7.46 -46.45 -21.27
N ALA A 135 -6.52 -45.59 -20.87
CA ALA A 135 -5.10 -45.73 -21.12
C ALA A 135 -4.30 -46.01 -19.84
N ALA A 136 -3.46 -47.06 -19.86
CA ALA A 136 -2.41 -47.35 -18.88
C ALA A 136 -1.40 -48.37 -19.46
N PRO A 137 -0.16 -48.45 -18.96
CA PRO A 137 0.70 -47.38 -18.45
C PRO A 137 2.08 -47.33 -19.17
N SER A 138 2.74 -46.17 -19.17
CA SER A 138 4.08 -46.01 -19.78
C SER A 138 5.23 -46.44 -18.86
N PRO A 139 6.25 -47.18 -19.34
CA PRO A 139 7.48 -47.47 -18.61
C PRO A 139 8.55 -46.36 -18.71
N LEU A 140 9.62 -46.52 -17.93
CA LEU A 140 10.65 -45.52 -17.57
C LEU A 140 11.72 -45.22 -18.65
N PRO A 141 12.49 -44.10 -18.54
CA PRO A 141 13.25 -43.51 -19.65
C PRO A 141 14.65 -44.08 -19.89
N VAL A 142 15.17 -43.85 -21.11
CA VAL A 142 16.51 -44.25 -21.54
C VAL A 142 17.50 -43.09 -21.46
N LYS A 143 18.63 -43.31 -20.77
CA LYS A 143 19.75 -42.36 -20.65
C LYS A 143 20.38 -42.02 -22.02
N ARG A 144 20.84 -40.78 -22.18
CA ARG A 144 21.99 -40.46 -23.05
C ARG A 144 22.99 -39.55 -22.33
N ALA A 145 24.26 -39.80 -22.61
CA ALA A 145 25.44 -39.11 -22.09
C ALA A 145 26.44 -38.94 -23.28
N PRO A 146 27.52 -38.14 -23.14
CA PRO A 146 27.93 -37.24 -24.22
C PRO A 146 29.00 -37.80 -25.17
N LEU A 147 29.24 -37.04 -26.25
CA LEU A 147 30.40 -37.14 -27.12
C LEU A 147 31.13 -35.79 -27.16
N ALA A 148 32.46 -35.84 -27.28
CA ALA A 148 33.36 -34.67 -27.27
C ALA A 148 34.50 -34.83 -28.30
N GLY A 149 35.15 -33.72 -28.64
CA GLY A 149 36.14 -33.56 -29.73
C GLY A 149 35.72 -32.35 -30.59
N GLN A 150 36.47 -31.24 -30.68
CA GLN A 150 37.80 -31.08 -31.31
C GLN A 150 37.72 -31.45 -32.82
N VAL A 151 38.18 -30.62 -33.77
CA VAL A 151 39.48 -29.92 -33.78
C VAL A 151 39.46 -28.50 -34.42
N GLU A 152 40.66 -27.91 -34.47
CA GLU A 152 41.09 -26.55 -34.77
C GLU A 152 40.95 -26.01 -36.23
N ALA A 153 40.60 -24.72 -36.32
CA ALA A 153 41.35 -23.60 -36.94
C ALA A 153 41.62 -23.42 -38.47
N LEU A 154 41.90 -22.14 -38.78
CA LEU A 154 42.67 -21.55 -39.90
C LEU A 154 42.11 -21.53 -41.35
N SER A 155 41.53 -20.37 -41.68
CA SER A 155 42.00 -19.45 -42.75
C SER A 155 42.42 -19.98 -44.15
N SER A 156 41.76 -19.51 -45.22
CA SER A 156 42.36 -18.54 -46.19
C SER A 156 41.50 -18.24 -47.45
N SER A 157 41.66 -17.01 -47.97
CA SER A 157 41.72 -16.59 -49.42
C SER A 157 40.64 -17.02 -50.45
N LYS A 158 40.28 -16.29 -51.54
CA LYS A 158 40.56 -14.95 -52.15
C LYS A 158 39.61 -14.81 -53.39
N THR A 159 39.43 -13.72 -54.15
CA THR A 159 39.41 -12.23 -53.99
C THR A 159 39.31 -11.59 -55.39
N ILE A 160 38.34 -10.68 -55.65
CA ILE A 160 38.29 -9.58 -56.68
C ILE A 160 37.01 -8.76 -56.35
N GLY A 161 36.93 -7.42 -56.38
CA GLY A 161 37.85 -6.35 -56.80
C GLY A 161 37.19 -5.46 -57.87
N GLN A 162 37.21 -4.11 -57.89
CA GLN A 162 37.80 -3.05 -57.02
C GLN A 162 36.67 -1.98 -56.77
N ALA A 163 36.81 -0.69 -56.39
CA ALA A 163 37.89 0.32 -56.28
C ALA A 163 37.51 1.38 -55.19
N ALA A 164 38.45 2.01 -54.47
CA ALA A 164 39.07 3.35 -54.68
C ALA A 164 38.10 4.56 -54.65
N GLU A 165 38.37 5.70 -53.97
CA GLU A 165 39.59 6.17 -53.28
C GLU A 165 39.30 7.18 -52.11
N LYS A 166 40.30 7.90 -51.55
CA LYS A 166 40.27 8.73 -50.31
C LYS A 166 41.45 9.75 -50.30
N PRO A 167 41.64 10.70 -49.34
CA PRO A 167 40.71 11.43 -48.41
C PRO A 167 41.04 12.95 -48.09
N VAL A 168 40.15 13.66 -47.35
CA VAL A 168 40.34 14.86 -46.43
C VAL A 168 41.00 16.19 -46.91
N PRO A 169 40.98 17.33 -46.13
CA PRO A 169 39.95 17.93 -45.22
C PRO A 169 39.75 19.49 -45.36
N ALA A 170 38.65 20.08 -44.82
CA ALA A 170 38.55 21.51 -44.40
C ALA A 170 37.29 21.84 -43.54
N ALA A 171 37.25 23.02 -42.89
CA ALA A 171 36.13 23.65 -42.14
C ALA A 171 36.44 25.16 -41.88
N PRO A 172 35.58 26.03 -41.28
CA PRO A 172 34.11 26.10 -41.12
C PRO A 172 33.47 27.50 -41.48
N MET A 173 32.15 27.68 -41.23
CA MET A 173 31.35 28.95 -41.16
C MET A 173 31.04 29.72 -42.49
N PRO A 174 30.11 30.72 -42.51
CA PRO A 174 29.00 31.10 -41.60
C PRO A 174 27.60 31.17 -42.29
N ALA A 175 26.58 31.74 -41.62
CA ALA A 175 25.19 31.88 -42.09
C ALA A 175 24.83 33.27 -42.70
N PRO A 176 23.67 33.41 -43.38
CA PRO A 176 23.08 34.70 -43.78
C PRO A 176 21.91 35.14 -42.85
N ALA A 177 21.63 36.45 -42.83
CA ALA A 177 20.46 37.05 -42.18
C ALA A 177 19.39 37.47 -43.22
N VAL A 178 18.21 37.90 -42.76
CA VAL A 178 17.17 38.55 -43.57
C VAL A 178 16.83 39.91 -42.96
N GLU A 179 16.64 40.92 -43.82
CA GLU A 179 16.60 42.34 -43.49
C GLU A 179 15.18 42.91 -43.55
N MET A 180 14.88 43.95 -42.77
CA MET A 180 13.58 44.65 -42.79
C MET A 180 13.61 45.85 -43.74
N ALA A 181 12.57 45.99 -44.56
CA ALA A 181 12.26 47.26 -45.23
C ALA A 181 11.29 48.10 -44.36
N GLN A 182 11.50 49.41 -44.34
CA GLN A 182 10.69 50.37 -43.59
C GLN A 182 9.68 51.06 -44.51
N ASP A 183 8.54 51.47 -43.95
CA ASP A 183 7.90 52.72 -44.36
C ASP A 183 7.32 53.43 -43.12
N SER A 184 7.11 54.73 -43.21
CA SER A 184 6.85 55.63 -42.06
C SER A 184 5.61 56.48 -42.26
N LEU A 185 4.94 56.90 -41.17
CA LEU A 185 4.36 58.25 -41.06
C LEU A 185 3.86 58.60 -39.64
N ALA A 186 4.24 59.81 -39.20
CA ALA A 186 3.60 60.72 -38.24
C ALA A 186 2.97 60.22 -36.92
N ALA A 187 3.39 60.83 -35.81
CA ALA A 187 2.70 60.78 -34.51
C ALA A 187 1.85 62.05 -34.26
N PRO A 188 0.88 61.97 -33.34
CA PRO A 188 0.63 63.07 -32.41
C PRO A 188 0.71 62.63 -30.93
N ALA A 189 0.77 63.61 -30.03
CA ALA A 189 0.94 63.45 -28.58
C ALA A 189 -0.40 63.16 -27.85
N PRO A 190 -0.41 62.79 -26.54
CA PRO A 190 -1.53 62.08 -25.92
C PRO A 190 -2.69 62.98 -25.46
N MET A 191 -3.88 62.36 -25.34
CA MET A 191 -5.08 62.90 -24.70
C MET A 191 -5.55 61.97 -23.58
N ALA A 192 -6.26 62.52 -22.59
CA ALA A 192 -6.44 61.91 -21.27
C ALA A 192 -7.45 60.75 -21.19
N ASN A 193 -7.30 59.93 -20.14
CA ASN A 193 -8.20 58.85 -19.75
C ASN A 193 -9.68 59.27 -19.75
N GLN A 194 -10.55 58.42 -20.31
CA GLN A 194 -11.91 58.23 -19.81
C GLN A 194 -12.14 56.74 -19.57
N SER A 195 -12.49 56.39 -18.32
CA SER A 195 -12.51 55.02 -17.85
C SER A 195 -13.79 54.29 -18.28
N PHE A 196 -13.65 53.26 -19.10
CA PHE A 196 -14.66 52.20 -19.18
C PHE A 196 -14.21 51.03 -18.31
N THR A 197 -14.79 50.94 -17.10
CA THR A 197 -14.59 49.80 -16.21
C THR A 197 -15.18 48.54 -16.83
N ARG A 198 -14.33 47.66 -17.36
CA ARG A 198 -14.70 46.25 -17.43
C ARG A 198 -14.81 45.73 -16.00
N LEU A 199 -15.87 44.98 -15.73
CA LEU A 199 -15.93 44.10 -14.58
C LEU A 199 -15.10 42.88 -14.98
N ASP A 200 -13.80 42.96 -14.73
CA ASP A 200 -12.92 41.81 -14.87
C ASP A 200 -13.30 40.81 -13.78
N SER A 201 -14.06 39.78 -14.18
CA SER A 201 -14.29 38.62 -13.31
C SER A 201 -12.95 37.93 -13.13
N GLU A 202 -12.32 38.12 -11.97
CA GLU A 202 -11.25 37.25 -11.50
C GLU A 202 -11.80 35.82 -11.36
N ALA A 203 -11.75 35.06 -12.46
CA ALA A 203 -11.80 33.62 -12.41
C ALA A 203 -10.61 33.18 -11.58
N ALA A 204 -10.85 32.90 -10.30
CA ALA A 204 -9.83 32.53 -9.35
C ALA A 204 -9.06 31.33 -9.90
N ILE A 205 -7.82 31.57 -10.33
CA ILE A 205 -6.89 30.52 -10.73
C ILE A 205 -6.57 29.76 -9.44
N ALA A 206 -7.34 28.71 -9.18
CA ALA A 206 -7.03 27.77 -8.11
C ALA A 206 -5.59 27.31 -8.30
N PRO A 207 -4.76 27.27 -7.24
CA PRO A 207 -3.38 26.85 -7.37
C PRO A 207 -3.37 25.43 -7.93
N GLN A 208 -2.86 25.26 -9.14
CA GLN A 208 -2.65 23.94 -9.71
C GLN A 208 -1.73 23.18 -8.76
N GLN A 209 -2.26 22.12 -8.13
CA GLN A 209 -1.40 21.18 -7.43
C GLN A 209 -0.39 20.59 -8.43
N PRO A 210 0.83 20.25 -8.00
CA PRO A 210 1.79 19.61 -8.88
C PRO A 210 1.18 18.29 -9.40
N SER A 211 0.93 18.22 -10.71
CA SER A 211 0.52 16.99 -11.37
C SER A 211 1.72 16.05 -11.47
N GLY A 212 1.49 14.77 -11.20
CA GLY A 212 2.51 13.75 -10.98
C GLY A 212 2.23 12.96 -9.70
N ASP A 213 2.68 11.71 -9.68
CA ASP A 213 2.46 10.80 -8.55
C ASP A 213 3.20 11.28 -7.29
N ARG A 214 2.57 11.10 -6.12
CA ARG A 214 3.07 11.61 -4.84
C ARG A 214 3.75 10.50 -4.05
N VAL A 215 5.06 10.63 -3.90
CA VAL A 215 5.94 9.65 -3.25
C VAL A 215 6.59 10.27 -2.01
N GLN A 216 6.55 9.56 -0.89
CA GLN A 216 7.24 9.96 0.34
C GLN A 216 8.74 9.62 0.25
N ARG A 217 9.61 10.59 0.54
CA ARG A 217 11.07 10.40 0.59
C ARG A 217 11.51 9.78 1.92
N PHE A 218 12.34 8.74 1.86
CA PHE A 218 12.88 8.07 3.05
C PHE A 218 14.33 7.59 2.86
N ASP A 219 15.21 7.85 3.83
CA ASP A 219 16.59 7.37 3.79
C ASP A 219 16.67 5.85 3.98
N THR A 220 17.55 5.17 3.23
CA THR A 220 17.76 3.71 3.36
C THR A 220 18.23 3.33 4.77
N ASN A 221 17.75 2.19 5.28
CA ASN A 221 18.05 1.70 6.62
C ASN A 221 19.57 1.67 6.91
N PRO A 222 20.06 2.32 7.98
CA PRO A 222 21.49 2.43 8.25
C PRO A 222 22.09 1.12 8.78
N VAL A 223 23.41 0.97 8.64
CA VAL A 223 24.17 -0.08 9.33
C VAL A 223 24.25 0.27 10.82
N LYS A 224 23.74 -0.63 11.67
CA LYS A 224 23.70 -0.50 13.14
C LYS A 224 24.75 -1.39 13.81
N ARG A 225 25.42 -0.87 14.84
CA ARG A 225 26.35 -1.64 15.68
C ARG A 225 25.59 -2.44 16.74
N VAL A 226 25.81 -3.75 16.81
CA VAL A 226 25.15 -4.65 17.78
C VAL A 226 25.56 -4.33 19.23
N ALA A 227 26.77 -3.80 19.44
CA ALA A 227 27.23 -3.41 20.78
C ALA A 227 26.41 -2.24 21.40
N ASP A 228 25.85 -1.39 20.54
CA ASP A 228 25.20 -0.13 20.92
C ASP A 228 23.67 -0.23 20.80
N ASP A 229 23.15 -0.79 19.68
CA ASP A 229 21.73 -1.12 19.50
C ASP A 229 21.54 -2.54 18.93
N PRO A 230 21.53 -3.58 19.79
CA PRO A 230 21.41 -4.98 19.35
C PRO A 230 20.01 -5.38 18.84
N VAL A 231 19.00 -4.49 18.83
CA VAL A 231 17.62 -4.89 18.52
C VAL A 231 17.00 -4.11 17.38
N SER A 232 16.51 -4.86 16.39
CA SER A 232 15.60 -4.37 15.35
C SER A 232 14.17 -4.77 15.70
N THR A 233 13.20 -3.86 15.54
CA THR A 233 11.77 -4.11 15.72
C THR A 233 11.02 -3.45 14.57
N PHE A 234 10.05 -4.14 13.97
CA PHE A 234 9.29 -3.64 12.82
C PHE A 234 7.90 -4.30 12.74
N SER A 235 6.97 -3.64 12.04
CA SER A 235 5.67 -4.21 11.65
C SER A 235 5.86 -5.29 10.60
N ILE A 236 5.03 -6.34 10.61
CA ILE A 236 5.04 -7.35 9.52
C ILE A 236 4.35 -6.86 8.23
N ASP A 237 3.70 -5.68 8.30
CA ASP A 237 2.97 -5.08 7.20
C ASP A 237 3.85 -4.84 5.97
N VAL A 238 3.41 -5.36 4.81
CA VAL A 238 4.06 -5.17 3.52
C VAL A 238 3.00 -5.13 2.42
N ASP A 239 2.84 -3.96 1.81
CA ASP A 239 2.08 -3.79 0.56
C ASP A 239 2.91 -4.29 -0.65
N THR A 240 2.35 -4.25 -1.86
CA THR A 240 3.06 -4.70 -3.08
C THR A 240 3.05 -3.67 -4.22
N ALA A 241 2.56 -2.46 -3.96
CA ALA A 241 2.37 -1.40 -4.96
C ALA A 241 3.67 -0.98 -5.65
N SER A 242 4.77 -0.84 -4.90
CA SER A 242 6.07 -0.40 -5.42
C SER A 242 6.59 -1.28 -6.56
N TYR A 243 6.36 -2.61 -6.53
CA TYR A 243 6.77 -3.47 -7.64
C TYR A 243 6.01 -3.16 -8.93
N ALA A 244 4.70 -2.93 -8.85
CA ALA A 244 3.88 -2.56 -10.00
C ALA A 244 4.26 -1.15 -10.53
N MET A 245 4.56 -0.19 -9.65
CA MET A 245 5.09 1.12 -10.05
C MET A 245 6.45 1.00 -10.76
N VAL A 246 7.41 0.25 -10.19
CA VAL A 246 8.72 -0.02 -10.81
C VAL A 246 8.56 -0.71 -12.17
N ARG A 247 7.65 -1.68 -12.27
CA ARG A 247 7.31 -2.37 -13.51
C ARG A 247 6.77 -1.41 -14.57
N ARG A 248 5.86 -0.51 -14.20
CA ARG A 248 5.29 0.53 -15.07
C ARG A 248 6.40 1.43 -15.61
N SER A 249 7.11 2.17 -14.73
CA SER A 249 8.18 3.09 -15.15
C SER A 249 9.20 2.46 -16.10
N LEU A 250 9.65 1.22 -15.81
CA LEU A 250 10.59 0.50 -16.66
C LEU A 250 9.99 0.14 -18.03
N LYS A 251 8.75 -0.35 -18.08
CA LYS A 251 8.03 -0.66 -19.35
C LYS A 251 7.84 0.58 -20.21
N ASP A 252 7.59 1.73 -19.59
CA ASP A 252 7.42 3.02 -20.26
C ASP A 252 8.76 3.66 -20.69
N GLY A 253 9.89 3.01 -20.35
CA GLY A 253 11.23 3.39 -20.80
C GLY A 253 11.95 4.38 -19.90
N ALA A 254 11.50 4.58 -18.67
CA ALA A 254 12.14 5.37 -17.63
C ALA A 254 12.76 4.48 -16.54
N LEU A 255 13.75 5.00 -15.80
CA LEU A 255 14.08 4.43 -14.49
C LEU A 255 13.10 4.99 -13.46
N PRO A 256 12.62 4.19 -12.49
CA PRO A 256 11.74 4.67 -11.42
C PRO A 256 12.45 5.70 -10.54
N ASP A 257 11.67 6.47 -9.78
CA ASP A 257 12.21 7.34 -8.74
C ASP A 257 12.83 6.47 -7.61
N PRO A 258 14.06 6.73 -7.15
CA PRO A 258 14.67 6.00 -6.02
C PRO A 258 13.85 5.96 -4.74
N ASP A 259 12.94 6.92 -4.52
CA ASP A 259 12.04 6.96 -3.37
C ASP A 259 10.71 6.20 -3.60
N SER A 260 10.35 5.84 -4.85
CA SER A 260 9.18 4.97 -5.11
C SER A 260 9.50 3.47 -4.99
N VAL A 261 10.78 3.15 -4.76
CA VAL A 261 11.33 1.79 -4.68
C VAL A 261 11.42 1.34 -3.22
N ARG A 262 10.38 0.66 -2.70
CA ARG A 262 10.38 0.02 -1.37
C ARG A 262 10.80 -1.43 -1.50
N VAL A 263 12.00 -1.75 -1.01
CA VAL A 263 12.67 -3.02 -1.30
C VAL A 263 11.94 -4.21 -0.65
N GLU A 264 11.30 -3.99 0.49
CA GLU A 264 10.41 -4.95 1.15
C GLU A 264 9.20 -5.34 0.29
N GLU A 265 8.55 -4.36 -0.36
CA GLU A 265 7.40 -4.61 -1.25
C GLU A 265 7.85 -5.36 -2.51
N MET A 266 9.00 -4.99 -3.07
CA MET A 266 9.59 -5.71 -4.20
C MET A 266 9.88 -7.17 -3.85
N ILE A 267 10.49 -7.43 -2.68
CA ILE A 267 10.78 -8.79 -2.22
C ILE A 267 9.48 -9.59 -2.06
N ASN A 268 8.45 -9.02 -1.42
CA ASN A 268 7.23 -9.72 -1.05
C ASN A 268 6.15 -9.74 -2.15
N TYR A 269 6.38 -9.08 -3.29
CA TYR A 269 5.57 -9.24 -4.49
C TYR A 269 5.50 -10.71 -4.97
N PHE A 270 6.53 -11.51 -4.72
CA PHE A 270 6.65 -12.86 -5.27
C PHE A 270 6.15 -13.94 -4.31
N PRO A 271 5.40 -14.95 -4.79
CA PRO A 271 5.12 -16.15 -4.01
C PRO A 271 6.41 -16.95 -3.78
N TYR A 272 6.65 -17.38 -2.55
CA TYR A 272 7.74 -18.27 -2.14
C TYR A 272 7.18 -19.52 -1.43
N ASP A 273 7.81 -20.69 -1.62
CA ASP A 273 7.44 -21.94 -0.94
C ASP A 273 8.03 -22.01 0.48
N TRP A 274 7.74 -20.97 1.28
CA TRP A 274 8.00 -21.00 2.71
C TRP A 274 7.07 -22.00 3.37
N LYS A 275 7.65 -22.99 4.06
CA LYS A 275 6.90 -24.06 4.74
C LYS A 275 5.87 -23.48 5.70
N GLY A 276 4.61 -23.90 5.59
CA GLY A 276 3.55 -23.54 6.51
C GLY A 276 3.66 -24.21 7.89
N PRO A 277 2.85 -23.77 8.87
CA PRO A 277 2.77 -24.39 10.20
C PRO A 277 2.16 -25.79 10.16
N GLN A 278 2.56 -26.60 11.13
CA GLN A 278 2.09 -28.00 11.26
C GLN A 278 0.68 -28.11 11.88
N SER A 279 0.18 -27.04 12.51
CA SER A 279 -1.12 -27.00 13.17
C SER A 279 -1.66 -25.55 13.21
N ARG A 280 -2.93 -25.36 13.57
CA ARG A 280 -3.58 -24.02 13.57
C ARG A 280 -3.37 -23.22 14.87
N GLU A 281 -3.00 -23.90 15.94
CA GLU A 281 -2.76 -23.32 17.26
C GLU A 281 -1.50 -22.42 17.27
N THR A 282 -0.55 -22.70 16.37
CA THR A 282 0.59 -21.82 16.07
C THR A 282 0.39 -21.29 14.65
N PRO A 283 -0.14 -20.07 14.45
CA PRO A 283 -0.70 -19.67 13.14
C PRO A 283 0.33 -19.43 12.05
N PHE A 284 1.63 -19.37 12.39
CA PHE A 284 2.74 -19.17 11.46
C PHE A 284 3.83 -20.23 11.65
N ASN A 285 4.55 -20.53 10.58
CA ASN A 285 5.90 -21.10 10.67
C ASN A 285 6.94 -20.10 10.20
N THR A 286 8.16 -20.18 10.76
CA THR A 286 9.30 -19.34 10.37
C THR A 286 10.42 -20.21 9.82
N THR A 287 10.88 -19.90 8.62
CA THR A 287 12.04 -20.52 7.95
C THR A 287 13.18 -19.50 7.93
N ILE A 288 14.21 -19.71 8.76
CA ILE A 288 15.37 -18.81 8.85
C ILE A 288 16.58 -19.46 8.19
N THR A 289 17.16 -18.77 7.21
CA THR A 289 18.31 -19.24 6.40
C THR A 289 19.39 -18.17 6.37
N VAL A 290 20.65 -18.52 6.65
CA VAL A 290 21.81 -17.63 6.59
C VAL A 290 22.69 -18.02 5.40
N THR A 291 22.97 -17.06 4.51
CA THR A 291 23.83 -17.27 3.32
C THR A 291 25.00 -16.29 3.31
N PRO A 292 26.07 -16.53 2.53
CA PRO A 292 27.00 -15.47 2.14
C PRO A 292 26.28 -14.36 1.35
N THR A 293 26.72 -13.11 1.46
CA THR A 293 26.17 -11.99 0.67
C THR A 293 26.80 -11.92 -0.73
N PRO A 294 26.04 -11.92 -1.84
CA PRO A 294 26.62 -11.96 -3.19
C PRO A 294 27.44 -10.72 -3.58
N TRP A 295 27.06 -9.54 -3.08
CA TRP A 295 27.76 -8.28 -3.33
C TRP A 295 28.89 -7.99 -2.33
N ASN A 296 28.99 -8.75 -1.23
CA ASN A 296 29.96 -8.49 -0.16
C ASN A 296 30.42 -9.80 0.51
N GLN A 297 31.57 -10.33 0.09
CA GLN A 297 32.09 -11.63 0.56
C GLN A 297 32.38 -11.69 2.08
N ASN A 298 32.36 -10.54 2.77
CA ASN A 298 32.68 -10.39 4.18
C ASN A 298 31.44 -10.23 5.09
N THR A 299 30.23 -10.17 4.51
CA THR A 299 28.95 -10.17 5.24
C THR A 299 28.12 -11.43 4.89
N LYS A 300 27.01 -11.60 5.61
CA LYS A 300 26.04 -12.68 5.40
C LYS A 300 24.64 -12.09 5.27
N LEU A 301 23.76 -12.76 4.55
CA LEU A 301 22.33 -12.44 4.50
C LEU A 301 21.55 -13.43 5.37
N MET A 302 20.90 -12.93 6.42
CA MET A 302 19.93 -13.67 7.23
C MET A 302 18.53 -13.43 6.66
N HIS A 303 18.01 -14.43 5.96
CA HIS A 303 16.66 -14.48 5.43
C HIS A 303 15.70 -15.03 6.47
N ILE A 304 14.57 -14.37 6.66
CA ILE A 304 13.47 -14.76 7.53
C ILE A 304 12.21 -14.86 6.68
N GLY A 305 11.84 -16.07 6.27
CA GLY A 305 10.57 -16.35 5.59
C GLY A 305 9.51 -16.79 6.60
N ILE A 306 8.34 -16.16 6.58
CA ILE A 306 7.20 -16.43 7.46
C ILE A 306 6.02 -16.84 6.58
N LYS A 307 5.34 -17.94 6.91
CA LYS A 307 4.13 -18.43 6.20
C LYS A 307 3.00 -18.63 7.20
N GLY A 308 1.86 -18.00 6.94
CA GLY A 308 0.60 -18.26 7.65
C GLY A 308 -0.05 -19.58 7.21
N TYR A 309 -0.88 -20.20 8.07
CA TYR A 309 -1.67 -21.37 7.65
C TYR A 309 -2.69 -20.99 6.56
N ASP A 310 -2.95 -21.92 5.65
CA ASP A 310 -3.98 -21.78 4.63
C ASP A 310 -5.36 -22.19 5.18
N VAL A 311 -6.37 -21.32 5.04
CA VAL A 311 -7.77 -21.63 5.36
C VAL A 311 -8.31 -22.56 4.27
N ILE A 312 -8.77 -23.75 4.68
CA ILE A 312 -9.27 -24.78 3.77
C ILE A 312 -10.56 -24.26 3.09
N PRO A 313 -10.73 -24.38 1.76
CA PRO A 313 -11.86 -23.80 1.03
C PRO A 313 -13.27 -24.14 1.58
N ALA A 314 -13.44 -25.31 2.20
CA ALA A 314 -14.69 -25.75 2.81
C ALA A 314 -15.06 -25.00 4.12
N GLU A 315 -14.13 -24.25 4.69
CA GLU A 315 -14.29 -23.50 5.95
C GLU A 315 -14.20 -21.97 5.74
N LYS A 316 -14.18 -21.49 4.50
CA LYS A 316 -14.09 -20.06 4.20
C LYS A 316 -15.26 -19.28 4.85
N PRO A 317 -14.98 -18.28 5.71
CA PRO A 317 -16.00 -17.39 6.23
C PRO A 317 -16.74 -16.67 5.10
N ARG A 318 -18.02 -16.36 5.34
CA ARG A 318 -18.87 -15.66 4.37
C ARG A 318 -18.47 -14.19 4.26
N ALA A 319 -18.48 -13.65 3.05
CA ALA A 319 -18.06 -12.28 2.77
C ALA A 319 -19.24 -11.34 2.51
N ASN A 320 -19.07 -10.09 2.93
CA ASN A 320 -19.92 -8.93 2.68
C ASN A 320 -19.01 -7.79 2.24
N LEU A 321 -18.91 -7.61 0.93
CA LEU A 321 -18.00 -6.66 0.30
C LEU A 321 -18.78 -5.45 -0.22
N VAL A 322 -18.31 -4.25 0.10
CA VAL A 322 -18.83 -3.01 -0.44
C VAL A 322 -17.77 -2.40 -1.35
N PHE A 323 -18.02 -2.45 -2.65
CA PHE A 323 -17.18 -1.83 -3.65
C PHE A 323 -17.45 -0.32 -3.63
N LEU A 324 -16.47 0.46 -3.19
CA LEU A 324 -16.51 1.91 -3.18
C LEU A 324 -15.66 2.40 -4.36
N ILE A 325 -16.32 2.80 -5.43
CA ILE A 325 -15.68 3.03 -6.73
C ILE A 325 -15.65 4.52 -7.03
N ASP A 326 -14.46 5.02 -7.33
CA ASP A 326 -14.26 6.33 -7.93
C ASP A 326 -14.79 6.33 -9.37
N VAL A 327 -15.68 7.28 -9.68
CA VAL A 327 -16.18 7.51 -11.04
C VAL A 327 -15.96 8.97 -11.45
N SER A 328 -14.93 9.62 -10.91
CA SER A 328 -14.54 10.98 -11.32
C SER A 328 -14.12 11.06 -12.78
N GLY A 329 -14.09 12.27 -13.34
CA GLY A 329 -13.71 12.48 -14.74
C GLY A 329 -12.28 12.06 -15.10
N SER A 330 -11.36 11.92 -14.12
CA SER A 330 -10.01 11.42 -14.36
C SER A 330 -9.93 9.89 -14.50
N MET A 331 -11.01 9.16 -14.16
CA MET A 331 -11.09 7.71 -14.29
C MET A 331 -11.43 7.22 -15.72
N ASP A 332 -11.60 8.13 -16.69
CA ASP A 332 -11.93 7.84 -18.10
C ASP A 332 -10.72 7.43 -18.96
N GLU A 333 -9.81 6.62 -18.41
CA GLU A 333 -8.60 6.15 -19.08
C GLU A 333 -8.55 4.61 -19.11
N PRO A 334 -7.96 3.96 -20.13
CA PRO A 334 -8.06 2.50 -20.31
C PRO A 334 -7.56 1.64 -19.13
N ASP A 335 -6.58 2.13 -18.39
CA ASP A 335 -5.98 1.53 -17.19
C ASP A 335 -6.63 2.00 -15.87
N LYS A 336 -7.71 2.80 -15.95
CA LYS A 336 -8.53 3.25 -14.81
C LYS A 336 -9.87 2.51 -14.75
N LEU A 337 -11.03 3.17 -14.92
CA LEU A 337 -12.35 2.54 -14.74
C LEU A 337 -12.59 1.28 -15.60
N PRO A 338 -12.14 1.16 -16.85
CA PRO A 338 -12.26 -0.06 -17.65
C PRO A 338 -11.45 -1.25 -17.09
N LEU A 339 -10.24 -0.98 -16.57
CA LEU A 339 -9.42 -1.99 -15.89
C LEU A 339 -10.03 -2.38 -14.54
N LEU A 340 -10.50 -1.41 -13.76
CA LEU A 340 -11.23 -1.61 -12.50
C LEU A 340 -12.48 -2.49 -12.69
N LYS A 341 -13.32 -2.20 -13.68
CA LYS A 341 -14.46 -3.05 -14.05
C LYS A 341 -14.00 -4.49 -14.31
N SER A 342 -12.97 -4.66 -15.13
CA SER A 342 -12.43 -5.98 -15.50
C SER A 342 -11.89 -6.73 -14.27
N ALA A 343 -11.16 -6.04 -13.39
CA ALA A 343 -10.63 -6.56 -12.14
C ALA A 343 -11.75 -7.02 -11.18
N PHE A 344 -12.81 -6.23 -11.02
CA PHE A 344 -13.90 -6.54 -10.11
C PHE A 344 -14.85 -7.61 -10.66
N HIS A 345 -14.98 -7.72 -12.00
CA HIS A 345 -15.60 -8.88 -12.64
C HIS A 345 -14.88 -10.19 -12.28
N MET A 346 -13.54 -10.21 -12.32
CA MET A 346 -12.75 -11.39 -11.95
C MET A 346 -12.91 -11.76 -10.47
N LEU A 347 -12.87 -10.77 -9.57
CA LEU A 347 -13.13 -10.95 -8.13
C LEU A 347 -14.51 -11.59 -7.87
N VAL A 348 -15.58 -10.98 -8.39
CA VAL A 348 -16.96 -11.47 -8.26
C VAL A 348 -17.12 -12.85 -8.90
N GLY A 349 -16.31 -13.19 -9.91
CA GLY A 349 -16.20 -14.54 -10.45
C GLY A 349 -15.85 -15.61 -9.41
N LYS A 350 -14.95 -15.31 -8.45
CA LYS A 350 -14.39 -16.26 -7.48
C LYS A 350 -15.12 -16.33 -6.12
N LEU A 351 -15.94 -15.34 -5.78
CA LEU A 351 -16.74 -15.32 -4.54
C LEU A 351 -17.79 -16.46 -4.49
N ASP A 352 -18.12 -16.93 -3.27
CA ASP A 352 -19.16 -17.97 -3.05
C ASP A 352 -20.53 -17.43 -3.46
N PRO A 353 -21.44 -18.23 -4.04
CA PRO A 353 -22.78 -17.78 -4.44
C PRO A 353 -23.64 -17.14 -3.33
N LYS A 354 -23.28 -17.30 -2.06
CA LYS A 354 -24.00 -16.69 -0.93
C LYS A 354 -23.30 -15.44 -0.39
N ASP A 355 -22.08 -15.12 -0.81
CA ASP A 355 -21.43 -13.86 -0.44
C ASP A 355 -22.23 -12.66 -0.94
N LYS A 356 -22.09 -11.51 -0.29
CA LYS A 356 -22.78 -10.27 -0.67
C LYS A 356 -21.82 -9.27 -1.32
N VAL A 357 -22.30 -8.61 -2.37
CA VAL A 357 -21.67 -7.44 -2.98
C VAL A 357 -22.66 -6.28 -2.96
N SER A 358 -22.17 -5.10 -2.56
CA SER A 358 -22.85 -3.81 -2.75
C SER A 358 -21.92 -2.87 -3.53
N ILE A 359 -22.46 -1.90 -4.27
CA ILE A 359 -21.65 -0.92 -5.01
C ILE A 359 -22.10 0.49 -4.64
N VAL A 360 -21.15 1.28 -4.16
CA VAL A 360 -21.27 2.73 -3.90
C VAL A 360 -20.32 3.45 -4.84
N THR A 361 -20.80 4.47 -5.52
CA THR A 361 -19.94 5.39 -6.27
C THR A 361 -19.66 6.64 -5.46
N TYR A 362 -18.46 7.18 -5.62
CA TYR A 362 -18.16 8.56 -5.26
C TYR A 362 -17.57 9.28 -6.47
N ALA A 363 -17.63 10.61 -6.42
CA ALA A 363 -17.73 11.51 -7.58
C ALA A 363 -19.11 11.57 -8.24
N GLY A 364 -19.37 12.71 -8.89
CA GLY A 364 -20.60 12.98 -9.62
C GLY A 364 -21.84 12.80 -8.76
N ASN A 365 -22.74 11.91 -9.18
CA ASN A 365 -23.87 11.48 -8.37
C ASN A 365 -23.42 10.39 -7.37
N ALA A 366 -22.72 10.81 -6.30
CA ALA A 366 -22.28 9.90 -5.24
C ALA A 366 -23.48 9.19 -4.57
N GLY A 367 -23.41 7.87 -4.42
CA GLY A 367 -24.51 7.08 -3.88
C GLY A 367 -24.46 5.59 -4.21
N THR A 368 -25.50 4.88 -3.79
CA THR A 368 -25.59 3.41 -3.92
C THR A 368 -26.11 2.99 -5.29
N VAL A 369 -25.22 2.48 -6.14
CA VAL A 369 -25.53 1.93 -7.47
C VAL A 369 -26.07 0.50 -7.37
N LEU A 370 -25.62 -0.27 -6.37
CA LEU A 370 -26.10 -1.63 -6.13
C LEU A 370 -26.33 -1.87 -4.64
N GLU A 371 -27.60 -1.94 -4.25
CA GLU A 371 -28.02 -2.47 -2.95
C GLU A 371 -27.57 -3.93 -2.76
N PRO A 372 -27.25 -4.36 -1.52
CA PRO A 372 -26.63 -5.64 -1.20
C PRO A 372 -27.25 -6.84 -1.91
N THR A 373 -26.47 -7.45 -2.78
CA THR A 373 -26.89 -8.51 -3.70
C THR A 373 -26.06 -9.76 -3.44
N GLU A 374 -26.71 -10.94 -3.36
CA GLU A 374 -25.99 -12.20 -3.21
C GLU A 374 -25.32 -12.60 -4.53
N VAL A 375 -24.11 -13.14 -4.44
CA VAL A 375 -23.26 -13.52 -5.58
C VAL A 375 -23.84 -14.66 -6.43
N LYS A 376 -24.93 -15.31 -6.03
CA LYS A 376 -25.73 -16.17 -6.93
C LYS A 376 -26.31 -15.37 -8.11
N ASP A 377 -26.60 -14.10 -7.89
CA ASP A 377 -27.22 -13.18 -8.85
C ASP A 377 -26.14 -12.41 -9.66
N LYS A 378 -25.01 -13.07 -10.03
CA LYS A 378 -23.82 -12.42 -10.65
C LYS A 378 -24.16 -11.47 -11.79
N ALA A 379 -25.14 -11.82 -12.62
CA ALA A 379 -25.61 -10.97 -13.71
C ALA A 379 -26.02 -9.55 -13.25
N LYS A 380 -26.71 -9.41 -12.11
CA LYS A 380 -27.10 -8.10 -11.56
C LYS A 380 -25.88 -7.29 -11.07
N ILE A 381 -24.86 -7.97 -10.53
CA ILE A 381 -23.61 -7.35 -10.09
C ILE A 381 -22.79 -6.88 -11.30
N PHE A 382 -22.65 -7.74 -12.31
CA PHE A 382 -21.97 -7.42 -13.57
C PHE A 382 -22.66 -6.30 -14.34
N ASP A 383 -24.00 -6.31 -14.42
CA ASP A 383 -24.78 -5.21 -15.01
C ASP A 383 -24.55 -3.88 -14.31
N ALA A 384 -24.46 -3.87 -12.98
CA ALA A 384 -24.18 -2.66 -12.21
C ALA A 384 -22.76 -2.14 -12.44
N LEU A 385 -21.74 -3.02 -12.43
CA LEU A 385 -20.35 -2.66 -12.77
C LEU A 385 -20.23 -2.13 -14.21
N ASN A 386 -20.92 -2.74 -15.16
CA ASN A 386 -20.84 -2.36 -16.57
C ASN A 386 -21.37 -0.94 -16.82
N ARG A 387 -22.43 -0.54 -16.10
CA ARG A 387 -23.12 0.78 -16.20
C ARG A 387 -22.40 1.94 -15.51
N LEU A 388 -21.26 1.72 -14.85
CA LEU A 388 -20.47 2.81 -14.28
C LEU A 388 -19.84 3.64 -15.40
N GLU A 389 -19.99 4.95 -15.37
CA GLU A 389 -19.44 5.88 -16.36
C GLU A 389 -18.68 6.98 -15.60
N ALA A 390 -17.51 7.38 -16.12
CA ALA A 390 -16.68 8.41 -15.50
C ALA A 390 -17.29 9.80 -15.75
N GLY A 391 -17.42 10.61 -14.70
CA GLY A 391 -17.98 11.96 -14.81
C GLY A 391 -18.25 12.69 -13.49
N GLY A 392 -18.03 14.00 -13.53
CA GLY A 392 -18.29 14.91 -12.40
C GLY A 392 -17.10 15.08 -11.45
N SER A 393 -17.26 16.01 -10.51
CA SER A 393 -16.30 16.27 -9.44
C SER A 393 -16.36 15.20 -8.37
N THR A 394 -15.21 14.83 -7.81
CA THR A 394 -15.04 13.80 -6.78
C THR A 394 -15.79 14.15 -5.48
N ALA A 395 -16.16 13.17 -4.65
CA ALA A 395 -16.93 13.38 -3.40
C ALA A 395 -16.68 12.28 -2.34
N GLY A 396 -15.41 12.03 -2.00
CA GLY A 396 -14.94 10.83 -1.30
C GLY A 396 -15.54 10.59 0.08
N GLU A 397 -15.57 11.60 0.94
CA GLU A 397 -16.00 11.47 2.34
C GLU A 397 -17.44 10.92 2.48
N ALA A 398 -18.35 11.38 1.61
CA ALA A 398 -19.73 10.93 1.58
C ALA A 398 -19.86 9.46 1.10
N GLY A 399 -19.08 9.08 0.08
CA GLY A 399 -19.01 7.70 -0.41
C GLY A 399 -18.46 6.72 0.64
N ILE A 400 -17.42 7.13 1.38
CA ILE A 400 -16.84 6.33 2.47
C ILE A 400 -17.88 6.09 3.58
N LYS A 401 -18.60 7.14 4.00
CA LYS A 401 -19.67 7.03 5.02
C LYS A 401 -20.83 6.15 4.55
N GLU A 402 -21.25 6.26 3.29
CA GLU A 402 -22.30 5.40 2.72
C GLU A 402 -21.85 3.93 2.59
N ALA A 403 -20.60 3.69 2.19
CA ALA A 403 -20.04 2.35 2.09
C ALA A 403 -19.99 1.64 3.46
N TYR A 404 -19.52 2.33 4.50
CA TYR A 404 -19.57 1.81 5.87
C TYR A 404 -21.01 1.65 6.38
N ARG A 405 -21.95 2.53 6.02
CA ARG A 405 -23.38 2.36 6.35
C ARG A 405 -23.93 1.06 5.77
N LEU A 406 -23.70 0.77 4.49
CA LEU A 406 -24.16 -0.47 3.84
C LEU A 406 -23.50 -1.70 4.44
N ALA A 407 -22.19 -1.66 4.67
CA ALA A 407 -21.43 -2.76 5.26
C ALA A 407 -21.99 -3.14 6.64
N LYS A 408 -22.17 -2.16 7.53
CA LYS A 408 -22.76 -2.35 8.87
C LYS A 408 -24.22 -2.79 8.82
N ALA A 409 -25.02 -2.25 7.90
CA ALA A 409 -26.41 -2.67 7.72
C ALA A 409 -26.57 -4.12 7.24
N ASN A 410 -25.50 -4.72 6.68
CA ASN A 410 -25.51 -6.08 6.12
C ASN A 410 -24.53 -7.02 6.82
N PHE A 411 -24.04 -6.62 8.00
CA PHE A 411 -22.91 -7.23 8.67
C PHE A 411 -23.06 -8.75 8.82
N VAL A 412 -22.11 -9.49 8.26
CA VAL A 412 -22.02 -10.95 8.40
C VAL A 412 -21.23 -11.25 9.66
N LYS A 413 -21.94 -11.64 10.72
CA LYS A 413 -21.31 -12.08 11.97
C LYS A 413 -20.43 -13.31 11.70
N ASP A 414 -19.26 -13.34 12.33
CA ASP A 414 -18.26 -14.41 12.19
C ASP A 414 -17.78 -14.60 10.73
N GLY A 415 -17.88 -13.54 9.92
CA GLY A 415 -17.47 -13.48 8.51
C GLY A 415 -16.72 -12.20 8.16
N VAL A 416 -16.36 -12.05 6.88
CA VAL A 416 -15.59 -10.91 6.38
C VAL A 416 -16.54 -9.76 6.03
N ASN A 417 -16.28 -8.58 6.59
CA ASN A 417 -16.99 -7.35 6.25
C ASN A 417 -15.93 -6.33 5.82
N ARG A 418 -15.96 -5.87 4.56
CA ARG A 418 -14.91 -5.01 4.03
C ARG A 418 -15.42 -4.03 2.98
N VAL A 419 -14.98 -2.78 3.11
CA VAL A 419 -15.03 -1.78 2.04
C VAL A 419 -13.81 -1.99 1.16
N MET A 420 -14.01 -2.09 -0.15
CA MET A 420 -12.95 -2.17 -1.16
C MET A 420 -13.01 -0.90 -1.99
N LEU A 421 -12.10 0.01 -1.68
CA LEU A 421 -12.01 1.36 -2.23
C LEU A 421 -11.10 1.33 -3.47
N ALA A 422 -11.57 1.87 -4.60
CA ALA A 422 -10.85 1.83 -5.87
C ALA A 422 -10.86 3.21 -6.57
N THR A 423 -9.68 3.74 -6.93
CA THR A 423 -9.45 5.15 -7.34
C THR A 423 -8.20 5.30 -8.22
N ASP A 424 -7.98 6.49 -8.79
CA ASP A 424 -6.67 6.92 -9.32
C ASP A 424 -5.84 7.77 -8.33
N GLY A 425 -6.38 8.10 -7.15
CA GLY A 425 -5.66 8.67 -6.01
C GLY A 425 -6.15 10.03 -5.53
N ASP A 426 -7.08 10.68 -6.24
CA ASP A 426 -7.61 11.99 -5.82
C ASP A 426 -8.71 11.89 -4.75
N PHE A 427 -8.28 11.85 -3.50
CA PHE A 427 -9.17 11.92 -2.33
C PHE A 427 -9.57 13.34 -1.91
N ASN A 428 -9.15 14.41 -2.61
CA ASN A 428 -9.20 15.80 -2.12
C ASN A 428 -10.59 16.47 -2.21
N VAL A 429 -11.62 15.79 -1.70
CA VAL A 429 -13.04 16.10 -1.96
C VAL A 429 -13.94 15.81 -0.76
N GLY A 430 -13.80 16.67 0.23
CA GLY A 430 -14.67 16.84 1.39
C GLY A 430 -14.41 18.24 1.98
N GLN A 431 -14.99 18.52 3.16
CA GLN A 431 -14.49 19.62 4.00
C GLN A 431 -13.50 19.12 5.07
N SER A 432 -13.41 17.80 5.23
CA SER A 432 -12.53 17.13 6.18
C SER A 432 -11.07 17.07 5.71
N SER A 433 -10.18 17.19 6.69
CA SER A 433 -8.74 16.94 6.56
C SER A 433 -8.39 15.45 6.49
N ASP A 434 -7.17 15.15 6.01
CA ASP A 434 -6.55 13.82 6.04
C ASP A 434 -6.69 13.12 7.40
N ASP A 435 -6.53 13.86 8.50
CA ASP A 435 -6.57 13.32 9.86
C ASP A 435 -8.00 12.99 10.33
N GLU A 436 -9.01 13.75 9.88
CA GLU A 436 -10.42 13.39 10.10
C GLU A 436 -10.79 12.11 9.33
N LEU A 437 -10.28 11.94 8.11
CA LEU A 437 -10.52 10.72 7.33
C LEU A 437 -9.84 9.50 7.96
N LYS A 438 -8.60 9.63 8.44
CA LYS A 438 -7.91 8.61 9.26
C LYS A 438 -8.76 8.26 10.49
N THR A 439 -9.16 9.26 11.27
CA THR A 439 -9.97 9.07 12.48
C THR A 439 -11.29 8.34 12.19
N LEU A 440 -11.98 8.71 11.11
CA LEU A 440 -13.21 8.04 10.65
C LEU A 440 -12.96 6.56 10.37
N ILE A 441 -11.91 6.22 9.63
CA ILE A 441 -11.58 4.83 9.29
C ILE A 441 -11.14 4.06 10.54
N GLU A 442 -10.34 4.67 11.41
CA GLU A 442 -9.94 4.08 12.69
C GLU A 442 -11.13 3.76 13.61
N ASP A 443 -12.19 4.57 13.61
CA ASP A 443 -13.43 4.33 14.36
C ASP A 443 -14.33 3.30 13.67
N GLU A 444 -14.48 3.37 12.34
CA GLU A 444 -15.29 2.41 11.59
C GLU A 444 -14.71 0.99 11.64
N ARG A 445 -13.38 0.86 11.61
CA ARG A 445 -12.60 -0.34 11.93
C ARG A 445 -13.10 -1.06 13.19
N LYS A 446 -13.44 -0.31 14.25
CA LYS A 446 -13.89 -0.85 15.55
C LYS A 446 -15.25 -1.54 15.48
N SER A 447 -15.99 -1.37 14.37
CA SER A 447 -17.21 -2.13 14.08
C SER A 447 -16.97 -3.53 13.48
N GLY A 448 -15.72 -3.87 13.16
CA GLY A 448 -15.36 -5.10 12.45
C GLY A 448 -15.55 -5.02 10.93
N VAL A 449 -15.68 -3.81 10.38
CA VAL A 449 -15.63 -3.56 8.94
C VAL A 449 -14.26 -2.97 8.60
N PHE A 450 -13.51 -3.66 7.75
CA PHE A 450 -12.17 -3.25 7.34
C PHE A 450 -12.17 -2.48 6.01
N LEU A 451 -11.07 -1.79 5.70
CA LEU A 451 -10.83 -1.11 4.42
C LEU A 451 -9.70 -1.80 3.65
N SER A 452 -9.76 -1.80 2.32
CA SER A 452 -8.61 -2.08 1.46
C SER A 452 -8.68 -1.18 0.23
N VAL A 453 -7.53 -0.76 -0.27
CA VAL A 453 -7.41 0.35 -1.22
C VAL A 453 -6.69 -0.12 -2.49
N PHE A 454 -7.28 0.16 -3.64
CA PHE A 454 -6.84 -0.30 -4.95
C PHE A 454 -6.65 0.91 -5.87
N GLY A 455 -5.39 1.23 -6.16
CA GLY A 455 -5.03 2.31 -7.09
C GLY A 455 -4.98 1.83 -8.54
N PHE A 456 -5.38 2.70 -9.46
CA PHE A 456 -5.41 2.46 -10.90
C PHE A 456 -4.88 3.68 -11.67
N GLY A 457 -4.26 3.48 -12.82
CA GLY A 457 -3.81 4.57 -13.69
C GLY A 457 -2.68 5.46 -13.15
N GLU A 458 -2.54 6.66 -13.72
CA GLU A 458 -1.33 7.49 -13.62
C GLU A 458 -1.64 8.96 -13.28
N GLY A 459 -0.63 9.72 -12.84
CA GLY A 459 -0.58 11.18 -12.86
C GLY A 459 -1.14 11.90 -11.64
N ASN A 460 -1.93 11.20 -10.82
CA ASN A 460 -2.52 11.67 -9.56
C ASN A 460 -2.29 10.68 -8.39
N TYR A 461 -1.46 9.64 -8.58
CA TYR A 461 -1.39 8.51 -7.63
C TYR A 461 -0.78 8.94 -6.29
N ASN A 462 -1.62 9.04 -5.25
CA ASN A 462 -1.24 9.42 -3.90
C ASN A 462 -0.98 8.19 -3.01
N ASP A 463 0.14 7.52 -3.27
CA ASP A 463 0.60 6.29 -2.63
C ASP A 463 0.56 6.36 -1.10
N GLU A 464 1.15 7.42 -0.53
CA GLU A 464 1.22 7.68 0.92
C GLU A 464 -0.18 7.67 1.56
N MET A 465 -1.15 8.34 0.94
CA MET A 465 -2.53 8.34 1.42
C MET A 465 -3.13 6.93 1.35
N MET A 466 -2.94 6.20 0.24
CA MET A 466 -3.55 4.87 0.08
C MET A 466 -3.02 3.84 1.09
N GLN A 467 -1.72 3.85 1.38
CA GLN A 467 -1.15 3.02 2.46
C GLN A 467 -1.73 3.41 3.83
N VAL A 468 -1.76 4.71 4.15
CA VAL A 468 -2.28 5.20 5.44
C VAL A 468 -3.78 4.90 5.62
N LEU A 469 -4.59 4.99 4.58
CA LEU A 469 -6.02 4.61 4.64
C LEU A 469 -6.21 3.10 4.83
N ALA A 470 -5.41 2.28 4.14
CA ALA A 470 -5.47 0.82 4.27
C ALA A 470 -5.05 0.33 5.66
N GLN A 471 -3.92 0.82 6.18
CA GLN A 471 -3.39 0.51 7.51
C GLN A 471 -4.35 0.88 8.63
N ASN A 472 -4.91 2.11 8.63
CA ASN A 472 -5.89 2.53 9.63
C ASN A 472 -7.22 1.74 9.57
N GLY A 473 -7.47 1.02 8.47
CA GLY A 473 -8.63 0.16 8.27
C GLY A 473 -8.35 -1.34 8.35
N ASN A 474 -7.15 -1.77 8.75
CA ASN A 474 -6.68 -3.17 8.84
C ASN A 474 -6.97 -3.97 7.56
N GLY A 475 -6.44 -3.47 6.45
CA GLY A 475 -6.31 -4.19 5.19
C GLY A 475 -5.20 -3.60 4.32
N THR A 476 -5.13 -4.03 3.07
CA THR A 476 -3.97 -3.83 2.19
C THR A 476 -4.15 -2.68 1.21
N ALA A 477 -3.06 -2.02 0.84
CA ALA A 477 -2.98 -1.20 -0.37
C ALA A 477 -2.36 -1.99 -1.54
N ALA A 478 -2.91 -1.81 -2.74
CA ALA A 478 -2.37 -2.42 -3.96
C ALA A 478 -2.54 -1.47 -5.14
N TYR A 479 -1.60 -1.52 -6.08
CA TYR A 479 -1.62 -0.73 -7.32
C TYR A 479 -1.77 -1.69 -8.51
N ILE A 480 -2.80 -1.49 -9.32
CA ILE A 480 -3.21 -2.38 -10.41
C ILE A 480 -2.91 -1.69 -11.75
N ASP A 481 -1.71 -1.96 -12.27
CA ASP A 481 -1.22 -1.46 -13.57
C ASP A 481 -1.77 -2.28 -14.77
N THR A 482 -2.22 -3.51 -14.52
CA THR A 482 -2.49 -4.50 -15.56
C THR A 482 -3.55 -5.51 -15.13
N LEU A 483 -4.19 -6.18 -16.11
CA LEU A 483 -5.12 -7.28 -15.84
C LEU A 483 -4.44 -8.49 -15.16
N ALA A 484 -3.14 -8.69 -15.39
CA ALA A 484 -2.34 -9.72 -14.72
C ALA A 484 -2.13 -9.41 -13.24
N GLU A 485 -1.94 -8.13 -12.88
CA GLU A 485 -1.92 -7.71 -11.47
C GLU A 485 -3.31 -7.83 -10.83
N ALA A 486 -4.37 -7.44 -11.55
CA ALA A 486 -5.74 -7.63 -11.08
C ALA A 486 -6.05 -9.12 -10.78
N GLU A 487 -5.57 -10.07 -11.60
CA GLU A 487 -5.71 -11.50 -11.30
C GLU A 487 -4.83 -11.93 -10.11
N LYS A 488 -3.60 -11.42 -10.00
CA LYS A 488 -2.74 -11.67 -8.83
C LYS A 488 -3.44 -11.22 -7.54
N THR A 489 -3.72 -9.93 -7.40
CA THR A 489 -4.27 -9.33 -6.18
C THR A 489 -5.70 -9.81 -5.88
N LEU A 490 -6.62 -9.76 -6.85
CA LEU A 490 -8.05 -9.96 -6.60
C LEU A 490 -8.57 -11.38 -6.87
N VAL A 491 -7.74 -12.30 -7.37
CA VAL A 491 -8.14 -13.69 -7.62
C VAL A 491 -7.22 -14.70 -6.92
N GLN A 492 -5.91 -14.55 -7.01
CA GLN A 492 -4.96 -15.48 -6.39
C GLN A 492 -4.77 -15.14 -4.91
N GLU A 493 -4.44 -13.90 -4.60
CA GLU A 493 -4.10 -13.41 -3.26
C GLU A 493 -5.32 -12.97 -2.45
N ALA A 494 -6.51 -12.87 -3.06
CA ALA A 494 -7.76 -12.50 -2.38
C ALA A 494 -8.09 -13.36 -1.14
N THR A 495 -7.60 -14.61 -1.07
CA THR A 495 -7.75 -15.42 0.15
C THR A 495 -6.85 -14.92 1.29
N SER A 496 -5.64 -14.47 0.98
CA SER A 496 -4.75 -13.79 1.94
C SER A 496 -5.38 -12.45 2.37
N THR A 497 -5.74 -11.60 1.41
CA THR A 497 -6.26 -10.25 1.67
C THR A 497 -7.54 -10.25 2.50
N LEU A 498 -8.51 -11.11 2.18
CA LEU A 498 -9.84 -11.08 2.81
C LEU A 498 -9.93 -11.83 4.15
N PHE A 499 -9.07 -12.83 4.40
CA PHE A 499 -9.17 -13.69 5.59
C PHE A 499 -7.94 -13.55 6.49
N PRO A 500 -7.86 -12.52 7.36
CA PRO A 500 -6.78 -12.39 8.33
C PRO A 500 -6.83 -13.54 9.35
N ILE A 501 -5.68 -14.19 9.56
CA ILE A 501 -5.48 -15.24 10.59
C ILE A 501 -4.80 -14.69 11.85
N ALA A 502 -4.29 -13.45 11.79
CA ALA A 502 -3.74 -12.70 12.91
C ALA A 502 -3.72 -11.19 12.62
N LYS A 503 -3.69 -10.39 13.69
CA LYS A 503 -3.59 -8.92 13.71
C LYS A 503 -2.47 -8.46 14.67
N ASP A 504 -2.15 -7.17 14.67
CA ASP A 504 -1.15 -6.55 15.55
C ASP A 504 0.27 -7.17 15.44
N VAL A 505 0.64 -7.75 14.29
CA VAL A 505 1.81 -8.63 14.21
C VAL A 505 3.12 -7.84 14.11
N LYS A 506 3.99 -8.04 15.11
CA LYS A 506 5.27 -7.34 15.29
C LYS A 506 6.42 -8.33 15.26
N ILE A 507 7.48 -8.00 14.54
CA ILE A 507 8.75 -8.75 14.55
C ILE A 507 9.75 -8.04 15.45
N GLN A 508 10.52 -8.80 16.21
CA GLN A 508 11.75 -8.33 16.87
C GLN A 508 12.90 -9.31 16.66
N VAL A 509 14.06 -8.78 16.31
CA VAL A 509 15.33 -9.51 16.19
C VAL A 509 16.32 -8.93 17.18
N GLU A 510 16.92 -9.80 18.00
CA GLU A 510 17.94 -9.44 18.99
C GLU A 510 19.28 -10.11 18.63
N PHE A 511 20.25 -9.32 18.16
CA PHE A 511 21.54 -9.80 17.67
C PHE A 511 22.55 -10.04 18.79
N ASN A 512 23.41 -11.05 18.62
CA ASN A 512 24.43 -11.43 19.60
C ASN A 512 25.74 -10.63 19.41
N PRO A 513 26.12 -9.69 20.31
CA PRO A 513 27.30 -8.83 20.16
C PRO A 513 28.66 -9.57 20.20
N ALA A 514 28.67 -10.85 20.60
CA ALA A 514 29.84 -11.71 20.55
C ALA A 514 30.08 -12.34 19.17
N VAL A 515 29.03 -12.50 18.35
CA VAL A 515 29.07 -13.23 17.07
C VAL A 515 28.82 -12.30 15.87
N VAL A 516 28.00 -11.26 16.06
CA VAL A 516 27.70 -10.22 15.06
C VAL A 516 28.25 -8.88 15.55
N ALA A 517 28.92 -8.13 14.68
CA ALA A 517 29.40 -6.78 14.97
C ALA A 517 28.36 -5.72 14.57
N GLU A 518 27.79 -5.85 13.38
CA GLU A 518 26.89 -4.88 12.77
C GLU A 518 25.77 -5.58 11.97
N TYR A 519 24.65 -4.90 11.74
CA TYR A 519 23.57 -5.37 10.88
C TYR A 519 22.84 -4.22 10.17
N ARG A 520 22.13 -4.53 9.10
CA ARG A 520 21.16 -3.67 8.41
C ARG A 520 19.95 -4.49 8.00
N LEU A 521 18.74 -3.97 8.21
CA LEU A 521 17.51 -4.50 7.60
C LEU A 521 17.41 -3.96 6.18
N ILE A 522 17.16 -4.82 5.19
CA ILE A 522 16.99 -4.41 3.79
C ILE A 522 15.49 -4.18 3.54
N GLY A 523 15.12 -2.94 3.21
CA GLY A 523 13.74 -2.50 3.19
C GLY A 523 13.20 -2.20 4.60
N TYR A 524 11.87 -2.08 4.69
CA TYR A 524 11.08 -1.84 5.90
C TYR A 524 11.38 -0.50 6.60
N GLU A 525 11.99 0.46 5.92
CA GLU A 525 12.28 1.79 6.48
C GLU A 525 11.01 2.49 7.02
N THR A 526 9.92 2.42 6.25
CA THR A 526 8.62 3.01 6.61
C THR A 526 7.86 2.21 7.68
N ARG A 527 8.31 0.99 8.00
CA ARG A 527 7.63 0.03 8.88
C ARG A 527 8.36 -0.23 10.21
N ALA A 528 9.42 0.55 10.49
CA ALA A 528 10.22 0.44 11.69
C ALA A 528 9.44 0.84 12.97
N LEU A 529 9.60 0.07 14.04
CA LEU A 529 8.96 0.30 15.35
C LEU A 529 10.01 0.48 16.45
N LYS A 530 9.65 1.11 17.56
CA LYS A 530 10.57 1.24 18.71
C LYS A 530 10.64 -0.09 19.47
N ARG A 531 11.70 -0.24 20.27
CA ARG A 531 11.99 -1.45 21.04
C ARG A 531 10.92 -1.73 22.09
N GLU A 532 10.37 -0.67 22.67
CA GLU A 532 9.28 -0.67 23.64
C GLU A 532 7.92 -1.05 23.03
N ASP A 533 7.69 -0.67 21.76
CA ASP A 533 6.42 -0.94 21.06
C ASP A 533 6.17 -2.44 20.87
N PHE A 534 7.24 -3.25 20.80
CA PHE A 534 7.16 -4.71 20.71
C PHE A 534 6.38 -5.38 21.85
N ASN A 535 6.25 -4.74 23.03
CA ASN A 535 5.49 -5.29 24.16
C ASN A 535 4.25 -4.45 24.52
N ASN A 536 3.87 -3.50 23.66
CA ASN A 536 2.76 -2.59 23.89
C ASN A 536 1.57 -2.99 22.99
N ASP A 537 0.63 -3.77 23.54
CA ASP A 537 -0.59 -4.22 22.85
C ASP A 537 -1.55 -3.08 22.43
N ARG A 538 -1.18 -1.81 22.67
CA ARG A 538 -1.86 -0.59 22.17
C ARG A 538 -1.25 0.00 20.90
N ILE A 539 -0.04 -0.42 20.52
CA ILE A 539 0.54 -0.06 19.22
C ILE A 539 0.02 -1.07 18.23
N ASP A 540 -0.67 -0.60 17.19
CA ASP A 540 -1.15 -1.46 16.11
C ASP A 540 0.03 -1.92 15.23
N ALA A 541 -0.14 -3.01 14.47
CA ALA A 541 0.84 -3.49 13.49
C ALA A 541 0.20 -4.51 12.53
N GLY A 542 0.86 -4.77 11.41
CA GLY A 542 0.28 -5.46 10.26
C GLY A 542 -0.41 -6.80 10.52
N GLU A 543 -1.40 -7.09 9.70
CA GLU A 543 -2.09 -8.37 9.61
C GLU A 543 -1.25 -9.45 8.92
N ILE A 544 -1.60 -10.71 9.19
CA ILE A 544 -1.27 -11.81 8.27
C ILE A 544 -2.55 -12.46 7.78
N GLY A 545 -2.66 -12.54 6.45
CA GLY A 545 -3.70 -13.28 5.73
C GLY A 545 -3.52 -14.80 5.77
N SER A 546 -4.61 -15.52 5.56
CA SER A 546 -4.64 -16.96 5.28
C SER A 546 -3.68 -17.31 4.16
N GLY A 547 -2.63 -18.08 4.48
CA GLY A 547 -1.63 -18.50 3.51
C GLY A 547 -0.64 -17.42 3.08
N HIS A 548 -0.69 -16.21 3.64
CA HIS A 548 0.21 -15.12 3.26
C HIS A 548 1.67 -15.45 3.63
N THR A 549 2.60 -14.98 2.81
CA THR A 549 4.05 -15.15 2.99
C THR A 549 4.72 -13.80 3.13
N VAL A 550 5.48 -13.59 4.21
CA VAL A 550 6.27 -12.38 4.43
C VAL A 550 7.74 -12.74 4.61
N THR A 551 8.62 -11.96 4.01
CA THR A 551 10.05 -12.19 3.89
C THR A 551 10.79 -10.94 4.32
N ALA A 552 11.68 -11.07 5.30
CA ALA A 552 12.62 -10.04 5.72
C ALA A 552 14.06 -10.52 5.55
N ILE A 553 14.97 -9.61 5.16
CA ILE A 553 16.38 -9.93 4.92
C ILE A 553 17.25 -8.93 5.67
N TYR A 554 18.13 -9.44 6.52
CA TYR A 554 19.18 -8.65 7.15
C TYR A 554 20.53 -8.93 6.50
N GLU A 555 21.29 -7.89 6.15
CA GLU A 555 22.73 -8.02 5.99
C GLU A 555 23.38 -7.95 7.37
N ILE A 556 24.21 -8.93 7.72
CA ILE A 556 24.92 -9.01 9.01
C ILE A 556 26.43 -9.11 8.80
N THR A 557 27.18 -8.37 9.59
CA THR A 557 28.65 -8.37 9.61
C THR A 557 29.15 -9.23 10.77
N PRO A 558 29.77 -10.40 10.53
CA PRO A 558 30.32 -11.24 11.59
C PRO A 558 31.37 -10.52 12.43
N LYS A 559 31.50 -10.90 13.70
CA LYS A 559 32.55 -10.36 14.59
C LYS A 559 33.94 -10.61 14.00
N ASN A 560 34.76 -9.56 13.97
CA ASN A 560 36.11 -9.54 13.36
C ASN A 560 36.13 -9.69 11.82
N SER A 561 35.01 -9.49 11.12
CA SER A 561 34.99 -9.34 9.66
C SER A 561 35.74 -8.06 9.22
N PRO A 562 36.50 -8.07 8.11
CA PRO A 562 37.13 -6.87 7.56
C PRO A 562 36.13 -5.89 6.90
N ALA A 563 34.83 -6.21 6.88
CA ALA A 563 33.76 -5.30 6.44
C ALA A 563 33.00 -4.65 7.61
N VAL A 564 33.55 -4.68 8.84
CA VAL A 564 33.07 -3.80 9.91
C VAL A 564 33.36 -2.35 9.54
N LEU A 565 32.31 -1.53 9.46
CA LEU A 565 32.41 -0.13 9.04
C LEU A 565 32.72 0.82 10.19
N THR A 566 32.41 0.42 11.44
CA THR A 566 32.42 1.33 12.58
C THR A 566 33.34 0.87 13.73
N ASP A 567 34.37 1.67 14.00
CA ASP A 567 35.33 1.51 15.11
C ASP A 567 34.67 1.34 16.49
N ASP A 568 35.37 0.64 17.39
CA ASP A 568 34.96 0.52 18.79
C ASP A 568 35.06 1.87 19.54
N LEU A 569 33.97 2.21 20.23
CA LEU A 569 33.86 3.42 21.03
C LEU A 569 34.90 3.44 22.16
N ARG A 570 35.97 4.23 21.98
CA ARG A 570 37.10 4.40 22.92
C ARG A 570 36.73 4.59 24.40
N TYR A 571 35.56 5.16 24.68
CA TYR A 571 35.08 5.47 26.03
C TYR A 571 33.83 4.68 26.44
N ALA A 572 33.33 3.77 25.61
CA ALA A 572 32.26 2.86 26.02
C ALA A 572 32.79 1.90 27.08
N LYS A 573 32.04 1.75 28.17
CA LYS A 573 32.27 0.66 29.13
C LYS A 573 31.75 -0.62 28.50
N PRO A 574 32.42 -1.78 28.65
CA PRO A 574 31.87 -3.07 28.25
C PRO A 574 30.46 -3.22 28.84
N ASN A 575 29.47 -3.32 27.96
CA ASN A 575 28.07 -3.25 28.35
C ASN A 575 27.69 -4.57 29.06
N ALA A 576 27.08 -4.51 30.25
CA ALA A 576 26.97 -5.67 31.14
C ALA A 576 26.24 -6.87 30.53
N ALA A 577 25.40 -6.65 29.52
CA ALA A 577 24.78 -7.70 28.71
C ALA A 577 25.78 -8.69 28.06
N THR A 578 27.05 -8.29 27.83
CA THR A 578 28.09 -9.21 27.31
C THR A 578 28.63 -10.18 28.37
N ALA A 579 28.21 -10.07 29.64
CA ALA A 579 28.57 -11.00 30.71
C ALA A 579 27.49 -12.08 30.95
N ASP A 580 26.20 -11.71 30.83
CA ASP A 580 25.06 -12.62 31.06
C ASP A 580 24.53 -13.28 29.77
N ALA A 581 24.95 -12.83 28.59
CA ALA A 581 24.80 -13.60 27.36
C ALA A 581 25.56 -14.92 27.51
N LYS A 582 24.83 -16.04 27.67
CA LYS A 582 25.36 -17.37 28.01
C LYS A 582 26.60 -17.71 27.18
N ALA A 583 27.78 -17.58 27.79
CA ALA A 583 29.05 -17.63 27.09
C ALA A 583 29.25 -18.99 26.42
N GLY A 584 29.05 -19.05 25.09
CA GLY A 584 29.14 -20.27 24.29
C GLY A 584 27.91 -20.59 23.42
N SER A 585 26.90 -19.73 23.29
CA SER A 585 25.88 -19.94 22.24
C SER A 585 26.41 -19.52 20.86
N ASP A 586 26.39 -20.46 19.91
CA ASP A 586 26.72 -20.27 18.49
C ASP A 586 25.56 -19.61 17.72
N GLU A 587 24.96 -18.60 18.35
CA GLU A 587 23.77 -17.86 17.91
C GLU A 587 24.15 -16.52 17.30
N TYR A 588 23.63 -16.25 16.09
CA TYR A 588 23.71 -14.93 15.45
C TYR A 588 22.69 -13.96 16.05
N ALA A 589 21.48 -14.44 16.30
CA ALA A 589 20.37 -13.65 16.80
C ALA A 589 19.30 -14.51 17.48
N PHE A 590 18.40 -13.86 18.22
CA PHE A 590 17.17 -14.45 18.76
C PHE A 590 15.97 -13.71 18.15
N PHE A 591 15.19 -14.44 17.34
CA PHE A 591 14.03 -13.93 16.61
C PHE A 591 12.74 -14.12 17.41
N LYS A 592 11.81 -13.16 17.28
CA LYS A 592 10.56 -13.09 18.04
C LYS A 592 9.42 -12.58 17.13
N ILE A 593 8.28 -13.25 17.13
CA ILE A 593 7.01 -12.73 16.57
C ILE A 593 6.01 -12.56 17.71
N ARG A 594 5.49 -11.34 17.88
CA ARG A 594 4.29 -11.09 18.70
C ARG A 594 3.09 -10.90 17.77
N TYR A 595 1.95 -11.47 18.13
CA TYR A 595 0.71 -11.39 17.33
C TYR A 595 -0.52 -11.50 18.23
N LYS A 596 -1.68 -11.07 17.75
CA LYS A 596 -3.00 -11.43 18.33
C LYS A 596 -3.78 -12.27 17.32
N LEU A 597 -4.62 -13.20 17.77
CA LEU A 597 -5.61 -13.79 16.87
C LEU A 597 -6.71 -12.75 16.55
N PRO A 598 -7.45 -12.85 15.44
CA PRO A 598 -8.37 -11.78 15.00
C PRO A 598 -9.40 -11.39 16.07
N ASN A 599 -9.93 -12.40 16.77
CA ASN A 599 -10.95 -12.29 17.81
C ASN A 599 -10.37 -12.22 19.24
N GLU A 600 -9.06 -11.99 19.40
CA GLU A 600 -8.39 -11.84 20.70
C GLU A 600 -7.69 -10.47 20.79
N ASP A 601 -7.67 -9.86 21.97
CA ASP A 601 -6.99 -8.58 22.20
C ASP A 601 -5.70 -8.69 23.02
N VAL A 602 -5.37 -9.91 23.49
CA VAL A 602 -4.14 -10.23 24.23
C VAL A 602 -3.14 -10.90 23.29
N SER A 603 -1.91 -10.40 23.25
CA SER A 603 -0.91 -10.95 22.31
C SER A 603 -0.19 -12.21 22.80
N LYS A 604 0.13 -13.07 21.85
CA LYS A 604 0.91 -14.30 21.96
C LYS A 604 2.31 -14.08 21.37
N LEU A 605 3.27 -14.92 21.77
CA LEU A 605 4.68 -14.77 21.42
C LEU A 605 5.26 -16.11 20.92
N ILE A 606 5.86 -16.08 19.72
CA ILE A 606 6.70 -17.15 19.17
C ILE A 606 8.15 -16.68 19.20
N THR A 607 9.10 -17.57 19.51
CA THR A 607 10.53 -17.26 19.49
C THR A 607 11.35 -18.34 18.78
N THR A 608 12.48 -17.96 18.19
CA THR A 608 13.34 -18.87 17.43
C THR A 608 14.81 -18.42 17.54
N PRO A 609 15.73 -19.26 18.04
CA PRO A 609 17.16 -18.96 17.99
C PRO A 609 17.69 -19.11 16.56
N VAL A 610 18.52 -18.16 16.11
CA VAL A 610 19.23 -18.23 14.82
C VAL A 610 20.67 -18.64 15.09
N THR A 611 21.07 -19.80 14.58
CA THR A 611 22.33 -20.47 14.93
C THR A 611 23.20 -20.71 13.69
N LYS A 612 24.42 -21.18 13.88
CA LYS A 612 25.24 -21.73 12.78
C LYS A 612 24.59 -22.90 12.02
N ALA A 613 23.59 -23.60 12.60
CA ALA A 613 22.85 -24.63 11.88
C ALA A 613 21.85 -24.05 10.84
N ASN A 614 21.60 -22.74 10.86
CA ASN A 614 20.87 -22.03 9.82
C ASN A 614 21.76 -21.61 8.63
N GLU A 615 23.09 -21.77 8.72
CA GLU A 615 24.01 -21.46 7.62
C GLU A 615 23.89 -22.47 6.48
N VAL A 616 23.76 -21.97 5.26
CA VAL A 616 23.86 -22.75 4.02
C VAL A 616 24.86 -22.10 3.07
N SER A 617 25.38 -22.88 2.12
CA SER A 617 26.24 -22.36 1.05
C SER A 617 25.47 -21.42 0.12
N ALA A 618 26.17 -20.73 -0.80
CA ALA A 618 25.53 -19.93 -1.86
C ALA A 618 24.54 -20.74 -2.73
N ALA A 619 24.62 -22.07 -2.74
CA ALA A 619 23.58 -22.96 -3.28
C ALA A 619 22.44 -23.17 -2.25
N ALA A 620 21.84 -22.08 -1.76
CA ALA A 620 20.60 -22.09 -0.96
C ALA A 620 19.39 -22.55 -1.80
N SER A 621 18.17 -22.60 -1.26
CA SER A 621 16.97 -22.85 -2.09
C SER A 621 16.77 -21.78 -3.17
N ASP A 622 16.06 -22.14 -4.24
CA ASP A 622 15.73 -21.21 -5.33
C ASP A 622 15.09 -19.93 -4.80
N ASP A 623 14.13 -20.05 -3.89
CA ASP A 623 13.44 -18.90 -3.27
C ASP A 623 14.38 -17.96 -2.50
N VAL A 624 15.33 -18.48 -1.71
CA VAL A 624 16.32 -17.65 -1.00
C VAL A 624 17.26 -16.97 -1.99
N ARG A 625 17.68 -17.66 -3.05
CA ARG A 625 18.53 -17.07 -4.10
C ARG A 625 17.74 -16.03 -4.93
N PHE A 626 16.43 -16.24 -5.14
CA PHE A 626 15.56 -15.32 -5.88
C PHE A 626 15.22 -14.07 -5.05
N SER A 627 14.84 -14.21 -3.78
CA SER A 627 14.65 -13.07 -2.88
C SER A 627 15.92 -12.25 -2.74
N THR A 628 17.10 -12.88 -2.74
CA THR A 628 18.39 -12.18 -2.78
C THR A 628 18.58 -11.37 -4.08
N ALA A 629 18.18 -11.91 -5.24
CA ALA A 629 18.25 -11.18 -6.51
C ALA A 629 17.30 -9.99 -6.55
N VAL A 630 16.08 -10.15 -6.04
CA VAL A 630 15.09 -9.06 -5.94
C VAL A 630 15.56 -7.97 -4.97
N ALA A 631 16.10 -8.35 -3.80
CA ALA A 631 16.69 -7.42 -2.84
C ALA A 631 17.89 -6.64 -3.40
N ALA A 632 18.73 -7.29 -4.22
CA ALA A 632 19.81 -6.63 -4.94
C ALA A 632 19.28 -5.64 -6.00
N PHE A 633 18.20 -6.00 -6.70
CA PHE A 633 17.57 -5.14 -7.71
C PHE A 633 16.96 -3.87 -7.10
N GLY A 634 16.16 -4.00 -6.03
CA GLY A 634 15.59 -2.85 -5.33
C GLY A 634 16.65 -1.91 -4.77
N GLN A 635 17.66 -2.44 -4.06
CA GLN A 635 18.78 -1.62 -3.58
C GLN A 635 19.57 -0.93 -4.71
N LYS A 636 19.74 -1.59 -5.87
CA LYS A 636 20.43 -0.96 -7.01
C LYS A 636 19.59 0.14 -7.66
N LEU A 637 18.27 -0.04 -7.78
CA LEU A 637 17.34 1.01 -8.23
C LEU A 637 17.29 2.20 -7.25
N ARG A 638 17.36 1.95 -5.93
CA ARG A 638 17.54 3.00 -4.91
C ARG A 638 18.91 3.71 -4.96
N GLY A 639 19.88 3.20 -5.73
CA GLY A 639 21.24 3.72 -5.78
C GLY A 639 22.06 3.45 -4.51
N THR A 640 21.75 2.40 -3.73
CA THR A 640 22.47 2.08 -2.48
C THR A 640 23.93 1.71 -2.75
N ASP A 641 24.87 2.44 -2.13
CA ASP A 641 26.34 2.28 -2.30
C ASP A 641 26.83 0.82 -2.23
N SER A 642 26.24 0.01 -1.35
CA SER A 642 26.59 -1.41 -1.16
C SER A 642 26.44 -2.27 -2.42
N LEU A 643 25.62 -1.82 -3.39
CA LEU A 643 25.34 -2.49 -4.67
C LEU A 643 26.02 -1.79 -5.86
N ALA A 644 26.79 -0.71 -5.65
CA ALA A 644 27.37 0.09 -6.73
C ALA A 644 28.28 -0.70 -7.67
N THR A 645 28.99 -1.72 -7.16
CA THR A 645 29.85 -2.62 -7.95
C THR A 645 29.17 -3.91 -8.41
N TYR A 646 27.91 -4.14 -8.03
CA TYR A 646 27.14 -5.32 -8.42
C TYR A 646 26.31 -4.99 -9.67
N SER A 647 26.52 -5.69 -10.78
CA SER A 647 25.88 -5.33 -12.05
C SER A 647 24.46 -5.91 -12.18
N TYR A 648 23.60 -5.29 -13.00
CA TYR A 648 22.31 -5.92 -13.36
C TYR A 648 22.53 -7.28 -14.06
N ALA A 649 23.65 -7.48 -14.74
CA ALA A 649 24.02 -8.78 -15.32
C ALA A 649 24.36 -9.84 -14.26
N ASP A 650 24.81 -9.46 -13.06
CA ASP A 650 24.98 -10.38 -11.91
C ASP A 650 23.64 -10.68 -11.25
N ILE A 651 22.81 -9.65 -11.04
CA ILE A 651 21.44 -9.77 -10.52
C ILE A 651 20.59 -10.69 -11.41
N ALA A 652 20.61 -10.46 -12.73
CA ALA A 652 19.90 -11.28 -13.71
C ALA A 652 20.43 -12.72 -13.76
N ARG A 653 21.73 -12.94 -13.54
CA ARG A 653 22.32 -14.28 -13.49
C ARG A 653 21.90 -15.02 -12.23
N LEU A 654 21.89 -14.35 -11.07
CA LEU A 654 21.42 -14.92 -9.81
C LEU A 654 19.94 -15.31 -9.93
N GLY A 655 19.08 -14.37 -10.33
CA GLY A 655 17.65 -14.61 -10.49
C GLY A 655 17.30 -15.65 -11.57
N ALA A 656 18.00 -15.66 -12.71
CA ALA A 656 17.78 -16.69 -13.74
C ALA A 656 18.23 -18.07 -13.26
N GLY A 657 19.31 -18.12 -12.49
CA GLY A 657 19.80 -19.33 -11.82
C GLY A 657 18.98 -19.74 -10.60
N SER A 658 17.91 -19.03 -10.23
CA SER A 658 17.05 -19.32 -9.07
C SER A 658 15.56 -19.13 -9.33
N ARG A 659 15.16 -19.00 -10.61
CA ARG A 659 13.78 -18.70 -11.00
C ARG A 659 12.78 -19.72 -10.45
N GLY A 660 13.15 -21.00 -10.40
CA GLY A 660 12.27 -22.09 -9.98
C GLY A 660 11.05 -22.27 -10.89
N ASP A 661 9.96 -22.74 -10.29
CA ASP A 661 8.63 -22.79 -10.90
C ASP A 661 7.98 -21.39 -10.94
N ASP A 662 7.29 -21.11 -12.04
CA ASP A 662 6.83 -19.76 -12.39
C ASP A 662 5.60 -19.84 -13.29
N ALA A 663 4.52 -20.45 -12.79
CA ALA A 663 3.33 -20.80 -13.58
C ALA A 663 2.60 -19.60 -14.20
N PHE A 664 2.71 -18.43 -13.56
CA PHE A 664 2.10 -17.17 -14.00
C PHE A 664 3.10 -16.19 -14.63
N GLY A 665 4.38 -16.55 -14.70
CA GLY A 665 5.42 -15.75 -15.37
C GLY A 665 6.01 -14.59 -14.59
N TYR A 666 5.57 -14.32 -13.35
CA TYR A 666 6.05 -13.21 -12.51
C TYR A 666 7.58 -13.19 -12.38
N ARG A 667 8.21 -14.34 -12.13
CA ARG A 667 9.68 -14.43 -11.97
C ARG A 667 10.42 -14.29 -13.31
N SER A 668 9.76 -14.60 -14.43
CA SER A 668 10.27 -14.36 -15.79
C SER A 668 10.12 -12.90 -16.22
N GLU A 669 9.06 -12.21 -15.78
CA GLU A 669 8.88 -10.76 -15.97
C GLU A 669 9.96 -9.99 -15.21
N PHE A 670 10.23 -10.32 -13.94
CA PHE A 670 11.32 -9.74 -13.16
C PHE A 670 12.67 -9.76 -13.91
N LEU A 671 13.03 -10.91 -14.48
CA LEU A 671 14.28 -11.04 -15.27
C LEU A 671 14.28 -10.21 -16.56
N SER A 672 13.12 -9.78 -17.03
CA SER A 672 12.98 -8.86 -18.16
C SER A 672 13.09 -7.40 -17.69
N LEU A 673 12.51 -7.06 -16.53
CA LEU A 673 12.64 -5.74 -15.90
C LEU A 673 14.10 -5.44 -15.48
N VAL A 674 14.85 -6.43 -14.95
CA VAL A 674 16.28 -6.27 -14.63
C VAL A 674 17.10 -5.91 -15.87
N ARG A 675 16.82 -6.54 -17.04
CA ARG A 675 17.48 -6.23 -18.32
C ARG A 675 17.03 -4.88 -18.89
N LEU A 676 15.81 -4.47 -18.61
CA LEU A 676 15.26 -3.19 -19.05
C LEU A 676 15.91 -2.04 -18.26
N ALA A 677 16.07 -2.19 -16.94
CA ALA A 677 16.84 -1.26 -16.11
C ALA A 677 18.31 -1.15 -16.58
N ASP A 678 18.97 -2.27 -16.89
CA ASP A 678 20.33 -2.31 -17.46
C ASP A 678 20.43 -1.50 -18.77
N ALA A 679 19.47 -1.70 -19.68
CA ALA A 679 19.38 -0.99 -20.95
C ALA A 679 18.91 0.49 -20.84
N LEU A 680 18.49 0.94 -19.66
CA LEU A 680 18.11 2.32 -19.37
C LEU A 680 19.18 3.07 -18.55
N GLU A 681 19.89 2.39 -17.64
CA GLU A 681 21.10 2.89 -16.97
C GLU A 681 22.19 3.17 -18.02
N ALA A 682 22.36 2.29 -19.01
CA ALA A 682 23.31 2.46 -20.12
C ALA A 682 22.96 3.56 -21.15
N LYS A 683 21.90 4.37 -20.91
CA LYS A 683 21.56 5.56 -21.71
C LYS A 683 21.90 6.89 -21.01
N LYS A 684 22.33 6.85 -19.74
CA LYS A 684 22.79 8.02 -18.97
C LYS A 684 24.27 8.30 -19.21
#